data_AF-A0A972R3J2-F1
#
_entry.id   AF-A0A972R3J2-F1
#
_cell.length_a   1.000
_cell.length_b   1.000
_cell.length_c   1.000
_cell.angle_alpha   90.00
_cell.angle_beta   90.00
_cell.angle_gamma   90.00
#
_symmetry.space_group_name_H-M   'P 1'
#
loop_
_entity.id
_entity.type
_entity.pdbx_description
1 polymer ?
#
loop_
_entity_poly.entity_id
_entity_poly.type
_entity_poly.pdbx_seq_one_letter_code
_entity_poly.pdbx_strand_id
1 'polypeptide(L)'
;MNNCFRLLVLLFFLLATQAGFAQDDAWPGRPRYPEGMLALNGGAGLSKYLGEFVDKNVGTAFYASGMYNVFPELGVGLHFMFGRLLYERRDRKNFGSVYQYQFGDGPSTLTTTDYSTLTIRLAVNFFPRQVFNAYFVTGGGVTLFTPEDLVSGSLKVRPKADQNAAFTLPAGLGAEYYFRRNLSLNIELAANVTFTDDLDAFSSDKIRTLVSDQAAVTTEGNDLYVTLTIGLRWHVFEDNDLDNDRLSNSEERELGTNPYDFDTDGDRLEDYDEVNVYKTNPLLVDSDADGITDYKELFTYRINPMATDSDGDGITDPEEIFTYQTNPMEADTDNDGLIDGEELEIGTNPVNADSDHDGLPDGDEIDVYGTDPRQADTDGDGLKDREELERGSDPVSVDTDGDGLNDYEECMRYRTDVTKPDTDGDGITDGREVHSTGTDPLRKDTDGDGIPDNLDMCPTRPEDYNGITDDDGCPDGAELSQPSRLRMTTRIDTVILREGSIFTLFGVNFETDKWIIRPESIPILEENAKLFKRYPRMIVEIRGHTDSVGSDEYNLLLSQRRAEAVRQWLISYGVDSSRISASGYGETDPVADNATELGRARNRRIEFYIGKLNEQEKENGQSIDSTGTPVPNIKRSEERLEEKQQAPPHGE
;
A
#
# COMPACT_ATOMS: atom_id res chain seq x y z
N MET A 1 -6.51 50.02 58.60
CA MET A 1 -5.82 49.44 57.43
C MET A 1 -5.24 48.04 57.70
N ASN A 2 -4.30 47.83 58.64
CA ASN A 2 -3.64 46.52 58.82
C ASN A 2 -4.56 45.35 59.26
N ASN A 3 -5.60 45.61 60.04
CA ASN A 3 -6.50 44.53 60.52
C ASN A 3 -7.54 44.10 59.48
N CYS A 4 -8.03 45.03 58.64
CA CYS A 4 -8.92 44.68 57.52
C CYS A 4 -8.20 43.87 56.44
N PHE A 5 -6.94 44.19 56.14
CA PHE A 5 -6.14 43.44 55.17
C PHE A 5 -5.86 42.01 55.64
N ARG A 6 -5.56 41.81 56.94
CA ARG A 6 -5.43 40.48 57.54
C ARG A 6 -6.74 39.70 57.56
N LEU A 7 -7.86 40.35 57.86
CA LEU A 7 -9.19 39.74 57.82
C LEU A 7 -9.58 39.33 56.39
N LEU A 8 -9.19 40.14 55.39
CA LEU A 8 -9.38 39.86 53.97
C LEU A 8 -8.62 38.61 53.54
N VAL A 9 -7.32 38.51 53.89
CA VAL A 9 -6.51 37.31 53.61
C VAL A 9 -7.09 36.06 54.29
N LEU A 10 -7.57 36.18 55.53
CA LEU A 10 -8.16 35.06 56.28
C LEU A 10 -9.52 34.60 55.72
N LEU A 11 -10.40 35.53 55.32
CA LEU A 11 -11.67 35.20 54.66
C LEU A 11 -11.44 34.58 53.28
N PHE A 12 -10.43 35.05 52.53
CA PHE A 12 -10.02 34.46 51.25
C PHE A 12 -9.54 33.01 51.40
N PHE A 13 -8.74 32.71 52.43
CA PHE A 13 -8.31 31.34 52.73
C PHE A 13 -9.46 30.42 53.18
N LEU A 14 -10.44 30.95 53.91
CA LEU A 14 -11.63 30.19 54.37
C LEU A 14 -12.62 29.88 53.24
N LEU A 15 -12.79 30.79 52.27
CA LEU A 15 -13.60 30.54 51.07
C LEU A 15 -12.94 29.55 50.11
N ALA A 16 -11.61 29.60 49.98
CA ALA A 16 -10.84 28.65 49.17
C ALA A 16 -10.89 27.22 49.71
N THR A 17 -10.97 27.01 51.02
CA THR A 17 -11.03 25.67 51.63
C THR A 17 -12.43 25.05 51.62
N GLN A 18 -13.50 25.85 51.56
CA GLN A 18 -14.87 25.32 51.47
C GLN A 18 -15.35 25.03 50.04
N ALA A 19 -14.73 25.65 49.03
CA ALA A 19 -15.03 25.36 47.62
C ALA A 19 -14.57 23.96 47.15
N GLY A 20 -13.76 23.25 47.95
CA GLY A 20 -13.33 21.87 47.69
C GLY A 20 -14.37 20.78 47.95
N PHE A 21 -15.61 21.12 48.32
CA PHE A 21 -16.67 20.16 48.64
C PHE A 21 -17.99 20.51 47.97
N ALA A 22 -18.06 20.37 46.65
CA ALA A 22 -19.32 20.28 45.90
C ALA A 22 -19.07 19.54 44.57
N GLN A 23 -18.70 18.27 44.67
CA GLN A 23 -18.79 17.31 43.57
C GLN A 23 -20.14 16.61 43.72
N ASP A 24 -21.07 16.87 42.79
CA ASP A 24 -21.99 15.88 42.22
C ASP A 24 -22.92 16.49 41.16
N ASP A 25 -23.10 15.69 40.10
CA ASP A 25 -24.21 15.57 39.15
C ASP A 25 -24.45 16.60 38.03
N ALA A 26 -24.00 16.19 36.83
CA ALA A 26 -24.78 16.06 35.59
C ALA A 26 -25.68 17.24 35.14
N TRP A 27 -25.11 18.20 34.40
CA TRP A 27 -25.89 19.14 33.56
C TRP A 27 -25.25 19.31 32.17
N PRO A 28 -26.00 19.10 31.06
CA PRO A 28 -25.48 19.25 29.71
C PRO A 28 -25.48 20.73 29.29
N GLY A 29 -24.38 21.20 28.68
CA GLY A 29 -24.38 22.44 27.90
C GLY A 29 -23.49 23.58 28.42
N ARG A 30 -22.19 23.35 28.61
CA ARG A 30 -21.23 24.46 28.81
C ARG A 30 -20.14 24.45 27.74
N PRO A 31 -20.00 25.53 26.97
CA PRO A 31 -18.70 25.82 26.33
C PRO A 31 -17.95 27.06 26.86
N ARG A 32 -16.62 26.98 26.75
CA ARG A 32 -15.61 27.98 26.36
C ARG A 32 -15.41 29.27 27.22
N TYR A 33 -14.13 29.61 27.38
CA TYR A 33 -13.42 30.33 28.46
C TYR A 33 -13.58 31.86 28.62
N PRO A 34 -13.06 32.47 29.73
CA PRO A 34 -11.68 32.35 30.28
C PRO A 34 -11.49 31.29 31.40
N GLU A 35 -10.37 30.57 31.31
CA GLU A 35 -9.88 29.43 32.10
C GLU A 35 -9.49 29.85 33.53
N GLY A 36 -10.47 30.28 34.30
CA GLY A 36 -10.34 30.44 35.73
C GLY A 36 -11.69 30.42 36.37
N MET A 37 -12.00 29.34 37.07
CA MET A 37 -13.18 29.30 37.93
C MET A 37 -13.12 30.45 38.95
N LEU A 38 -11.93 30.80 39.43
CA LEU A 38 -11.67 31.93 40.30
C LEU A 38 -10.82 32.99 39.58
N ALA A 39 -11.32 34.21 39.56
CA ALA A 39 -10.62 35.37 39.05
C ALA A 39 -10.41 36.40 40.17
N LEU A 40 -9.16 36.83 40.34
CA LEU A 40 -8.78 37.89 41.27
C LEU A 40 -8.57 39.18 40.51
N ASN A 41 -9.20 40.26 40.95
CA ASN A 41 -9.18 41.54 40.26
C ASN A 41 -8.87 42.67 41.26
N GLY A 42 -8.05 43.62 40.84
CA GLY A 42 -7.74 44.83 41.59
C GLY A 42 -7.51 46.02 40.67
N GLY A 43 -7.93 47.20 41.12
CA GLY A 43 -7.84 48.40 40.30
C GLY A 43 -8.16 49.70 41.02
N ALA A 44 -8.21 50.77 40.23
CA ALA A 44 -8.46 52.13 40.69
C ALA A 44 -9.36 52.88 39.71
N GLY A 45 -9.91 54.00 40.14
CA GLY A 45 -10.87 54.74 39.35
C GLY A 45 -11.32 56.03 40.00
N LEU A 46 -12.42 56.53 39.47
CA LEU A 46 -13.05 57.78 39.84
C LEU A 46 -14.43 57.51 40.40
N SER A 47 -14.85 58.33 41.37
CA SER A 47 -16.20 58.29 41.94
C SER A 47 -16.84 59.66 41.84
N LYS A 48 -18.14 59.70 41.57
CA LYS A 48 -18.90 60.94 41.45
C LYS A 48 -20.22 60.79 42.18
N TYR A 49 -20.41 61.62 43.18
CA TYR A 49 -21.70 61.77 43.85
C TYR A 49 -22.70 62.41 42.86
N LEU A 50 -23.96 61.99 42.92
CA LEU A 50 -25.05 62.45 42.05
C LEU A 50 -26.32 62.79 42.83
N GLY A 51 -26.18 63.15 44.11
CA GLY A 51 -27.31 63.57 44.93
C GLY A 51 -27.70 65.04 44.71
N GLU A 52 -28.17 65.67 45.77
CA GLU A 52 -28.86 66.96 45.75
C GLU A 52 -27.95 68.18 45.66
N PHE A 53 -26.66 68.04 45.98
CA PHE A 53 -25.69 69.13 45.97
C PHE A 53 -25.13 69.41 44.56
N VAL A 54 -24.52 70.59 44.35
CA VAL A 54 -24.04 71.01 43.04
C VAL A 54 -22.66 70.39 42.76
N ASP A 55 -22.66 69.35 41.93
CA ASP A 55 -21.46 68.57 41.60
C ASP A 55 -20.51 69.30 40.64
N LYS A 56 -19.31 69.62 41.10
CA LYS A 56 -18.19 69.93 40.20
C LYS A 56 -16.97 69.03 40.37
N ASN A 57 -16.92 68.21 41.43
CA ASN A 57 -15.71 67.48 41.78
C ASN A 57 -15.85 65.99 41.54
N VAL A 58 -14.72 65.35 41.28
CA VAL A 58 -14.61 63.92 41.04
C VAL A 58 -13.68 63.36 42.10
N GLY A 59 -14.19 62.38 42.81
CA GLY A 59 -13.51 61.62 43.83
C GLY A 59 -12.66 60.48 43.29
N THR A 60 -12.02 59.75 44.19
CA THR A 60 -11.20 58.58 43.87
C THR A 60 -11.86 57.31 44.36
N ALA A 61 -11.63 56.20 43.65
CA ALA A 61 -12.08 54.87 44.01
C ALA A 61 -10.95 53.85 43.81
N PHE A 62 -10.87 52.86 44.70
CA PHE A 62 -10.00 51.70 44.60
C PHE A 62 -10.82 50.46 44.92
N TYR A 63 -10.49 49.34 44.29
CA TYR A 63 -11.23 48.11 44.53
C TYR A 63 -10.34 46.87 44.46
N ALA A 64 -10.80 45.83 45.15
CA ALA A 64 -10.32 44.47 45.04
C ALA A 64 -11.53 43.53 45.03
N SER A 65 -11.51 42.51 44.18
CA SER A 65 -12.61 41.56 44.08
C SER A 65 -12.11 40.17 43.73
N GLY A 66 -12.79 39.16 44.25
CA GLY A 66 -12.69 37.78 43.80
C GLY A 66 -14.00 37.37 43.17
N MET A 67 -13.98 36.91 41.92
CA MET A 67 -15.16 36.43 41.20
C MET A 67 -15.01 34.96 40.87
N TYR A 68 -16.05 34.18 41.17
CA TYR A 68 -16.16 32.78 40.77
C TYR A 68 -17.11 32.66 39.59
N ASN A 69 -16.64 32.16 38.45
CA ASN A 69 -17.49 31.94 37.28
C ASN A 69 -18.28 30.64 37.47
N VAL A 70 -19.56 30.77 37.84
CA VAL A 70 -20.47 29.63 38.01
C VAL A 70 -20.78 29.03 36.65
N PHE A 71 -20.97 29.86 35.62
CA PHE A 71 -21.07 29.50 34.19
C PHE A 71 -20.26 30.54 33.38
N PRO A 72 -19.89 30.28 32.11
CA PRO A 72 -19.23 31.27 31.25
C PRO A 72 -19.98 32.61 31.18
N GLU A 73 -21.30 32.56 31.22
CA GLU A 73 -22.21 33.70 31.17
C GLU A 73 -22.45 34.36 32.54
N LEU A 74 -22.14 33.68 33.66
CA LEU A 74 -22.51 34.11 35.00
C LEU A 74 -21.39 33.92 36.03
N GLY A 75 -20.87 35.05 36.52
CA GLY A 75 -19.96 35.11 37.66
C GLY A 75 -20.65 35.56 38.95
N VAL A 76 -20.21 35.02 40.08
CA VAL A 76 -20.63 35.44 41.42
C VAL A 76 -19.39 35.69 42.26
N GLY A 77 -19.32 36.83 42.95
CA GLY A 77 -18.11 37.19 43.67
C GLY A 77 -18.28 38.19 44.78
N LEU A 78 -17.20 38.38 45.54
CA LEU A 78 -17.07 39.43 46.53
C LEU A 78 -16.31 40.60 45.92
N HIS A 79 -16.85 41.79 46.10
CA HIS A 79 -16.24 43.02 45.62
C HIS A 79 -16.16 44.04 46.76
N PHE A 80 -14.93 44.44 47.07
CA PHE A 80 -14.60 45.44 48.07
C PHE A 80 -14.13 46.71 47.37
N MET A 81 -14.77 47.84 47.68
CA MET A 81 -14.39 49.16 47.17
C MET A 81 -14.13 50.11 48.32
N PHE A 82 -13.18 51.00 48.18
CA PHE A 82 -12.99 52.13 49.08
C PHE A 82 -12.64 53.37 48.28
N GLY A 83 -13.08 54.52 48.75
CA GLY A 83 -12.90 55.75 48.01
C GLY A 83 -13.33 56.97 48.79
N ARG A 84 -13.30 58.11 48.08
CA ARG A 84 -13.70 59.40 48.60
C ARG A 84 -14.58 60.09 47.58
N LEU A 85 -15.79 60.45 47.97
CA LEU A 85 -16.66 61.34 47.21
C LEU A 85 -16.25 62.79 47.49
N LEU A 86 -16.35 63.65 46.48
CA LEU A 86 -16.07 65.08 46.58
C LEU A 86 -17.24 65.87 45.99
N TYR A 87 -17.86 66.74 46.79
CA TYR A 87 -18.99 67.55 46.36
C TYR A 87 -18.99 68.91 47.08
N GLU A 88 -19.60 69.91 46.46
CA GLU A 88 -19.80 71.22 47.07
C GLU A 88 -21.23 71.32 47.59
N ARG A 89 -21.39 71.44 48.91
CA ARG A 89 -22.72 71.65 49.50
C ARG A 89 -23.22 73.05 49.16
N ARG A 90 -24.06 73.14 48.13
CA ARG A 90 -24.76 74.35 47.70
C ARG A 90 -26.24 74.06 47.57
N ASP A 91 -27.09 74.87 48.19
CA ASP A 91 -28.55 74.72 48.13
C ASP A 91 -29.03 74.79 46.67
N ARG A 92 -29.40 73.64 46.11
CA ARG A 92 -29.83 73.49 44.71
C ARG A 92 -31.34 73.39 44.57
N LYS A 93 -32.05 72.89 45.59
CA LYS A 93 -33.50 72.64 45.54
C LYS A 93 -34.34 73.65 46.33
N ASN A 94 -33.75 74.75 46.83
CA ASN A 94 -34.41 75.69 47.76
C ASN A 94 -34.86 74.98 49.05
N PHE A 95 -33.97 74.19 49.64
CA PHE A 95 -34.23 73.54 50.94
C PHE A 95 -34.40 74.56 52.07
N GLY A 96 -34.00 75.82 51.85
CA GLY A 96 -34.41 76.96 52.66
C GLY A 96 -34.05 76.80 54.13
N SER A 97 -35.08 76.83 55.00
CA SER A 97 -34.92 76.74 56.45
C SER A 97 -34.34 75.40 56.94
N VAL A 98 -34.53 74.30 56.21
CA VAL A 98 -34.02 72.96 56.58
C VAL A 98 -32.50 72.90 56.40
N TYR A 99 -32.01 73.41 55.26
CA TYR A 99 -30.58 73.51 54.98
C TYR A 99 -29.88 74.45 55.97
N GLN A 100 -30.48 75.62 56.24
CA GLN A 100 -29.96 76.56 57.24
C GLN A 100 -29.96 75.99 58.67
N TYR A 101 -30.98 75.20 59.04
CA TYR A 101 -31.04 74.55 60.35
C TYR A 101 -29.87 73.59 60.56
N GLN A 102 -29.52 72.80 59.54
CA GLN A 102 -28.46 71.81 59.65
C GLN A 102 -27.06 72.38 59.45
N PHE A 103 -26.88 73.29 58.49
CA PHE A 103 -25.56 73.75 58.05
C PHE A 103 -25.23 75.21 58.40
N GLY A 104 -26.23 76.03 58.77
CA GLY A 104 -26.09 77.45 59.09
C GLY A 104 -25.81 78.36 57.89
N ASP A 105 -25.68 79.68 58.13
CA ASP A 105 -25.40 80.71 57.12
C ASP A 105 -23.90 80.79 56.74
N GLY A 106 -23.28 79.65 56.45
CA GLY A 106 -21.87 79.55 56.06
C GLY A 106 -21.66 79.58 54.54
N PRO A 107 -20.48 80.02 54.04
CA PRO A 107 -20.14 79.85 52.63
C PRO A 107 -20.07 78.35 52.27
N SER A 108 -20.38 78.01 51.03
CA SER A 108 -20.31 76.63 50.51
C SER A 108 -18.93 76.01 50.82
N THR A 109 -18.91 74.93 51.61
CA THR A 109 -17.69 74.19 51.92
C THR A 109 -17.53 73.02 50.96
N LEU A 110 -16.29 72.77 50.55
CA LEU A 110 -15.94 71.49 49.93
C LEU A 110 -16.13 70.40 50.97
N THR A 111 -16.97 69.42 50.66
CA THR A 111 -17.25 68.29 51.54
C THR A 111 -16.75 67.02 50.89
N THR A 112 -16.27 66.11 51.73
CA THR A 112 -15.74 64.82 51.31
C THR A 112 -16.46 63.71 52.06
N THR A 113 -16.87 62.64 51.38
CA THR A 113 -17.36 61.43 52.07
C THR A 113 -16.40 60.29 51.79
N ASP A 114 -15.67 59.84 52.81
CA ASP A 114 -14.91 58.59 52.71
C ASP A 114 -15.87 57.41 52.81
N TYR A 115 -15.78 56.47 51.88
CA TYR A 115 -16.66 55.30 51.83
C TYR A 115 -15.86 53.99 51.69
N SER A 116 -16.46 52.91 52.20
CA SER A 116 -15.97 51.54 52.06
C SER A 116 -17.17 50.62 51.85
N THR A 117 -17.20 49.95 50.70
CA THR A 117 -18.32 49.14 50.25
C THR A 117 -17.89 47.68 50.14
N LEU A 118 -18.66 46.78 50.75
CA LEU A 118 -18.54 45.33 50.57
C LEU A 118 -19.83 44.83 49.90
N THR A 119 -19.69 44.25 48.72
CA THR A 119 -20.82 43.76 47.91
C THR A 119 -20.61 42.33 47.46
N ILE A 120 -21.70 41.55 47.44
CA ILE A 120 -21.79 40.34 46.63
C ILE A 120 -22.26 40.79 45.26
N ARG A 121 -21.54 40.40 44.21
CA ARG A 121 -21.81 40.79 42.82
C ARG A 121 -22.16 39.58 41.98
N LEU A 122 -23.11 39.77 41.09
CA LEU A 122 -23.44 38.93 39.96
C LEU A 122 -22.95 39.63 38.69
N ALA A 123 -22.15 38.96 37.89
CA ALA A 123 -21.66 39.45 36.61
C ALA A 123 -22.26 38.58 35.50
N VAL A 124 -22.99 39.19 34.57
CA VAL A 124 -23.58 38.53 33.40
C VAL A 124 -22.78 38.92 32.17
N ASN A 125 -22.06 37.97 31.58
CA ASN A 125 -21.23 38.18 30.40
C ASN A 125 -22.10 38.07 29.13
N PHE A 126 -22.02 39.06 28.24
CA PHE A 126 -22.80 39.08 26.98
C PHE A 126 -22.12 38.32 25.85
N PHE A 127 -20.79 38.38 25.80
CA PHE A 127 -19.98 37.72 24.79
C PHE A 127 -18.88 36.90 25.47
N PRO A 128 -19.25 35.89 26.27
CA PRO A 128 -18.24 34.97 26.78
C PRO A 128 -17.47 34.39 25.59
N ARG A 129 -16.14 34.22 25.71
CA ARG A 129 -15.24 33.58 24.71
C ARG A 129 -14.59 34.47 23.65
N GLN A 130 -14.77 35.79 23.70
CA GLN A 130 -14.01 36.69 22.83
C GLN A 130 -12.86 37.34 23.60
N VAL A 131 -11.82 37.75 22.87
CA VAL A 131 -10.73 38.59 23.40
C VAL A 131 -11.28 39.87 24.05
N PHE A 132 -12.48 40.29 23.64
CA PHE A 132 -13.26 41.35 24.24
C PHE A 132 -14.57 40.79 24.82
N ASN A 133 -14.79 40.94 26.12
CA ASN A 133 -16.02 40.52 26.79
C ASN A 133 -16.72 41.74 27.42
N ALA A 134 -17.93 42.06 26.95
CA ALA A 134 -18.81 43.03 27.60
C ALA A 134 -19.69 42.32 28.63
N TYR A 135 -19.86 42.90 29.81
CA TYR A 135 -20.63 42.31 30.89
C TYR A 135 -21.51 43.33 31.61
N PHE A 136 -22.63 42.87 32.16
CA PHE A 136 -23.45 43.60 33.11
C PHE A 136 -23.12 43.13 34.52
N VAL A 137 -23.07 44.05 35.48
CA VAL A 137 -22.84 43.72 36.89
C VAL A 137 -23.96 44.28 37.74
N THR A 138 -24.44 43.47 38.68
CA THR A 138 -25.39 43.90 39.71
C THR A 138 -25.07 43.21 41.02
N GLY A 139 -25.69 43.62 42.12
CA GLY A 139 -25.48 42.95 43.39
C GLY A 139 -26.14 43.63 44.56
N GLY A 140 -25.66 43.30 45.75
CA GLY A 140 -26.12 43.90 46.99
C GLY A 140 -25.03 43.85 48.05
N GLY A 141 -25.02 44.84 48.92
CA GLY A 141 -24.00 44.94 49.95
C GLY A 141 -24.25 46.04 50.95
N VAL A 142 -23.19 46.38 51.68
CA VAL A 142 -23.20 47.44 52.69
C VAL A 142 -22.09 48.44 52.35
N THR A 143 -22.44 49.72 52.39
CA THR A 143 -21.50 50.83 52.32
C THR A 143 -21.38 51.46 53.69
N LEU A 144 -20.17 51.48 54.23
CA LEU A 144 -19.79 52.29 55.37
C LEU A 144 -19.32 53.64 54.86
N PHE A 145 -19.70 54.73 55.52
CA PHE A 145 -19.34 56.06 55.07
C PHE A 145 -19.10 57.03 56.23
N THR A 146 -18.26 58.02 55.99
CA THR A 146 -17.91 59.07 56.95
C THR A 146 -17.80 60.41 56.20
N PRO A 147 -18.84 61.26 56.28
CA PRO A 147 -18.83 62.59 55.67
C PRO A 147 -18.05 63.58 56.54
N GLU A 148 -17.19 64.38 55.91
CA GLU A 148 -16.29 65.34 56.53
C GLU A 148 -16.31 66.68 55.75
N ASP A 149 -16.26 67.80 56.49
CA ASP A 149 -16.14 69.13 55.88
C ASP A 149 -14.68 69.59 55.85
N LEU A 150 -14.25 70.09 54.70
CA LEU A 150 -12.95 70.75 54.58
C LEU A 150 -13.09 72.22 54.99
N VAL A 151 -12.69 72.55 56.23
CA VAL A 151 -12.74 73.91 56.76
C VAL A 151 -11.33 74.43 56.98
N SER A 152 -10.93 75.44 56.20
CA SER A 152 -9.61 76.10 56.32
C SER A 152 -8.41 75.13 56.28
N GLY A 153 -8.45 74.13 55.40
CA GLY A 153 -7.37 73.14 55.23
C GLY A 153 -7.32 72.04 56.29
N SER A 154 -8.27 71.99 57.22
CA SER A 154 -8.41 70.91 58.21
C SER A 154 -9.79 70.23 58.07
N LEU A 155 -9.79 68.90 58.00
CA LEU A 155 -11.02 68.11 58.02
C LEU A 155 -11.62 68.18 59.42
N LYS A 156 -12.83 68.73 59.54
CA LYS A 156 -13.59 68.74 60.79
C LYS A 156 -14.73 67.74 60.68
N VAL A 157 -14.67 66.70 61.51
CA VAL A 157 -15.77 65.76 61.71
C VAL A 157 -16.96 66.53 62.30
N ARG A 158 -18.06 66.62 61.55
CA ARG A 158 -19.34 67.20 62.01
C ARG A 158 -20.10 66.17 62.86
N PRO A 159 -21.10 66.57 63.67
CA PRO A 159 -21.93 65.62 64.41
C PRO A 159 -22.67 64.70 63.43
N LYS A 160 -22.25 63.43 63.41
CA LYS A 160 -22.91 62.22 62.92
C LYS A 160 -23.90 62.37 61.76
N ALA A 161 -23.57 61.77 60.62
CA ALA A 161 -24.58 61.00 59.90
C ALA A 161 -25.22 60.03 60.92
N ASP A 162 -26.54 60.02 61.04
CA ASP A 162 -27.22 59.17 62.02
C ASP A 162 -26.93 57.70 61.75
N GLN A 163 -26.70 57.37 60.49
CA GLN A 163 -26.19 56.08 60.02
C GLN A 163 -24.80 56.27 59.43
N ASN A 164 -23.85 55.42 59.84
CA ASN A 164 -22.52 55.33 59.23
C ASN A 164 -22.37 54.10 58.33
N ALA A 165 -23.49 53.45 58.04
CA ALA A 165 -23.62 52.22 57.28
C ALA A 165 -24.99 52.16 56.62
N ALA A 166 -25.05 51.82 55.34
CA ALA A 166 -26.31 51.63 54.64
C ALA A 166 -26.21 50.51 53.61
N PHE A 167 -27.34 49.87 53.30
CA PHE A 167 -27.40 48.92 52.20
C PHE A 167 -27.12 49.63 50.88
N THR A 168 -26.46 48.96 49.94
CA THR A 168 -26.14 49.53 48.63
C THR A 168 -26.37 48.49 47.54
N LEU A 169 -26.96 48.94 46.44
CA LEU A 169 -27.21 48.16 45.23
C LEU A 169 -26.37 48.75 44.09
N PRO A 170 -25.26 48.09 43.70
CA PRO A 170 -24.52 48.43 42.50
C PRO A 170 -25.24 47.87 41.26
N ALA A 171 -25.30 48.66 40.19
CA ALA A 171 -25.70 48.20 38.86
C ALA A 171 -24.83 48.91 37.80
N GLY A 172 -24.24 48.15 36.88
CA GLY A 172 -23.25 48.70 35.98
C GLY A 172 -22.98 47.86 34.74
N LEU A 173 -22.16 48.42 33.86
CA LEU A 173 -21.64 47.77 32.67
C LEU A 173 -20.13 47.76 32.75
N GLY A 174 -19.52 46.67 32.33
CA GLY A 174 -18.08 46.56 32.19
C GLY A 174 -17.68 45.94 30.87
N ALA A 175 -16.40 46.12 30.56
CA ALA A 175 -15.74 45.54 29.42
C ALA A 175 -14.39 44.98 29.87
N GLU A 176 -14.03 43.84 29.31
CA GLU A 176 -12.82 43.11 29.63
C GLU A 176 -12.07 42.77 28.34
N TYR A 177 -10.75 42.98 28.36
CA TYR A 177 -9.87 42.67 27.24
C TYR A 177 -8.77 41.71 27.71
N TYR A 178 -8.67 40.55 27.08
CA TYR A 178 -7.71 39.51 27.43
C TYR A 178 -6.36 39.75 26.73
N PHE A 179 -5.28 39.91 27.51
CA PHE A 179 -3.92 39.96 26.97
C PHE A 179 -3.33 38.55 26.80
N ARG A 180 -3.65 37.67 27.74
CA ARG A 180 -3.33 36.24 27.78
C ARG A 180 -4.50 35.48 28.38
N ARG A 181 -4.50 34.14 28.29
CA ARG A 181 -5.56 33.28 28.87
C ARG A 181 -5.78 33.52 30.37
N ASN A 182 -4.71 33.85 31.11
CA ASN A 182 -4.75 34.05 32.56
C ASN A 182 -4.72 35.52 33.03
N LEU A 183 -4.66 36.51 32.12
CA LEU A 183 -4.52 37.93 32.46
C LEU A 183 -5.32 38.84 31.52
N SER A 184 -6.20 39.65 32.09
CA SER A 184 -7.06 40.60 31.37
C SER A 184 -7.05 42.00 32.00
N LEU A 185 -7.38 43.01 31.19
CA LEU A 185 -7.73 44.37 31.62
C LEU A 185 -9.24 44.48 31.73
N ASN A 186 -9.75 45.03 32.84
CA ASN A 186 -11.17 45.33 32.97
C ASN A 186 -11.43 46.83 33.15
N ILE A 187 -12.51 47.33 32.56
CA ILE A 187 -13.03 48.68 32.75
C ILE A 187 -14.50 48.55 33.15
N GLU A 188 -14.95 49.26 34.17
CA GLU A 188 -16.33 49.16 34.68
C GLU A 188 -16.91 50.53 35.03
N LEU A 189 -18.15 50.76 34.59
CA LEU A 189 -18.99 51.90 34.98
C LEU A 189 -20.16 51.38 35.80
N ALA A 190 -20.26 51.75 37.07
CA ALA A 190 -21.32 51.30 37.97
C ALA A 190 -22.01 52.47 38.69
N ALA A 191 -23.34 52.43 38.72
CA ALA A 191 -24.18 53.27 39.56
C ALA A 191 -24.45 52.54 40.88
N ASN A 192 -24.25 53.22 42.00
CA ASN A 192 -24.38 52.66 43.34
C ASN A 192 -25.47 53.45 44.06
N VAL A 193 -26.64 52.83 44.20
CA VAL A 193 -27.75 53.39 44.99
C VAL A 193 -27.56 52.95 46.43
N THR A 194 -27.39 53.90 47.34
CA THR A 194 -27.26 53.66 48.78
C THR A 194 -28.61 53.94 49.42
N PHE A 195 -29.19 52.97 50.14
CA PHE A 195 -30.51 53.07 50.78
C PHE A 195 -30.47 53.93 52.06
N THR A 196 -29.97 55.14 51.92
CA THR A 196 -29.91 56.20 52.91
C THR A 196 -29.82 57.52 52.15
N ASP A 197 -30.34 58.58 52.74
CA ASP A 197 -30.09 59.97 52.38
C ASP A 197 -28.86 60.55 53.12
N ASP A 198 -28.31 59.82 54.11
CA ASP A 198 -27.25 60.35 54.97
C ASP A 198 -25.82 60.29 54.38
N LEU A 199 -25.61 59.81 53.14
CA LEU A 199 -24.26 59.61 52.56
C LEU A 199 -23.47 60.91 52.50
N ASP A 200 -24.18 62.02 52.30
CA ASP A 200 -23.63 63.37 52.27
C ASP A 200 -23.81 64.14 53.59
N ALA A 201 -24.27 63.45 54.65
CA ALA A 201 -24.69 63.96 55.94
C ALA A 201 -25.93 64.88 55.93
N PHE A 202 -26.72 64.91 54.87
CA PHE A 202 -28.01 65.62 54.82
C PHE A 202 -29.17 64.63 55.02
N SER A 203 -30.24 65.03 55.71
CA SER A 203 -31.45 64.19 55.77
C SER A 203 -32.66 65.07 56.00
N SER A 204 -33.34 65.41 54.92
CA SER A 204 -34.51 66.29 54.96
C SER A 204 -35.68 65.69 55.74
N ASP A 205 -35.90 64.38 55.67
CA ASP A 205 -37.03 63.69 56.31
C ASP A 205 -36.96 63.74 57.84
N LYS A 206 -35.77 63.57 58.41
CA LYS A 206 -35.58 63.64 59.88
C LYS A 206 -35.69 65.08 60.37
N ILE A 207 -35.13 66.03 59.62
CA ILE A 207 -35.07 67.44 60.02
C ILE A 207 -36.41 68.14 59.84
N ARG A 208 -37.26 67.67 58.92
CA ARG A 208 -38.62 68.16 58.73
C ARG A 208 -39.46 68.12 60.02
N THR A 209 -39.18 67.17 60.93
CA THR A 209 -39.89 67.09 62.23
C THR A 209 -39.44 68.13 63.24
N LEU A 210 -38.28 68.78 63.03
CA LEU A 210 -37.64 69.73 63.93
C LEU A 210 -37.83 71.20 63.51
N VAL A 211 -38.22 71.44 62.24
CA VAL A 211 -38.41 72.78 61.66
C VAL A 211 -39.90 73.08 61.50
N SER A 212 -40.37 74.25 61.96
CA SER A 212 -41.81 74.54 62.08
C SER A 212 -42.53 74.85 60.76
N ASP A 213 -41.80 75.00 59.65
CA ASP A 213 -42.34 75.39 58.35
C ASP A 213 -42.33 74.19 57.39
N GLN A 214 -43.43 73.43 57.38
CA GLN A 214 -43.54 72.13 56.71
C GLN A 214 -43.88 72.22 55.21
N ALA A 215 -44.06 73.42 54.65
CA ALA A 215 -44.75 73.63 53.39
C ALA A 215 -43.88 73.53 52.11
N ALA A 216 -42.56 73.33 52.21
CA ALA A 216 -41.67 73.35 51.03
C ALA A 216 -40.65 72.19 50.95
N VAL A 217 -40.77 71.15 51.78
CA VAL A 217 -39.75 70.09 51.84
C VAL A 217 -40.15 68.91 50.94
N THR A 218 -39.44 68.74 49.82
CA THR A 218 -39.49 67.48 49.06
C THR A 218 -38.80 66.39 49.87
N THR A 219 -39.51 65.31 50.18
CA THR A 219 -38.92 64.11 50.81
C THR A 219 -37.81 63.58 49.92
N GLU A 220 -36.64 63.32 50.48
CA GLU A 220 -35.48 62.86 49.72
C GLU A 220 -35.56 61.38 49.38
N GLY A 221 -34.95 61.06 48.24
CA GLY A 221 -34.70 59.69 47.85
C GLY A 221 -33.33 59.25 48.32
N ASN A 222 -33.09 57.95 48.22
CA ASN A 222 -31.79 57.33 48.43
C ASN A 222 -30.65 58.02 47.65
N ASP A 223 -29.50 58.13 48.28
CA ASP A 223 -28.28 58.66 47.67
C ASP A 223 -27.78 57.80 46.52
N LEU A 224 -27.17 58.48 45.54
CA LEU A 224 -26.60 57.86 44.35
C LEU A 224 -25.19 58.37 44.12
N TYR A 225 -24.27 57.45 43.84
CA TYR A 225 -22.97 57.80 43.29
C TYR A 225 -22.58 56.84 42.16
N VAL A 226 -21.82 57.33 41.19
CA VAL A 226 -21.32 56.55 40.05
C VAL A 226 -19.82 56.37 40.17
N THR A 227 -19.32 55.22 39.75
CA THR A 227 -17.90 54.88 39.73
C THR A 227 -17.48 54.44 38.34
N LEU A 228 -16.34 54.94 37.86
CA LEU A 228 -15.66 54.46 36.67
C LEU A 228 -14.30 53.91 37.09
N THR A 229 -14.08 52.60 36.94
CA THR A 229 -12.87 51.91 37.39
C THR A 229 -12.16 51.20 36.24
N ILE A 230 -10.84 51.04 36.40
CA ILE A 230 -9.98 50.25 35.53
C ILE A 230 -9.09 49.37 36.40
N GLY A 231 -8.86 48.12 36.00
CA GLY A 231 -8.01 47.19 36.75
C GLY A 231 -7.51 46.01 35.93
N LEU A 232 -6.74 45.16 36.61
CA LEU A 232 -6.20 43.92 36.06
C LEU A 232 -6.86 42.75 36.76
N ARG A 233 -7.21 41.73 35.98
CA ARG A 233 -7.78 40.48 36.47
C ARG A 233 -6.90 39.28 36.11
N TRP A 234 -6.64 38.45 37.10
CA TRP A 234 -5.86 37.22 37.01
C TRP A 234 -6.78 36.01 37.22
N HIS A 235 -6.77 35.06 36.29
CA HIS A 235 -7.49 33.78 36.36
C HIS A 235 -6.59 32.64 36.91
N VAL A 236 -7.02 31.96 37.99
CA VAL A 236 -6.12 31.15 38.84
C VAL A 236 -6.12 29.64 38.56
N PHE A 237 -7.11 29.07 37.86
CA PHE A 237 -7.23 27.62 37.61
C PHE A 237 -7.35 27.32 36.10
N GLU A 238 -6.29 26.78 35.47
CA GLU A 238 -6.22 26.39 34.05
C GLU A 238 -6.97 25.06 33.75
N ASP A 239 -7.24 24.79 32.47
CA ASP A 239 -8.06 23.68 31.95
C ASP A 239 -7.53 22.31 32.40
N ASN A 240 -8.45 21.42 32.81
CA ASN A 240 -8.10 20.07 33.25
C ASN A 240 -7.91 19.15 32.03
N ASP A 241 -7.01 18.19 32.16
CA ASP A 241 -6.82 17.00 31.32
C ASP A 241 -7.41 15.83 32.15
N LEU A 242 -8.49 15.20 31.65
CA LEU A 242 -9.35 14.31 32.46
C LEU A 242 -8.87 12.86 32.49
N ASP A 243 -8.39 12.34 31.36
CA ASP A 243 -7.83 10.99 31.22
C ASP A 243 -6.30 10.96 31.36
N ASN A 244 -5.64 12.12 31.37
CA ASN A 244 -4.19 12.30 31.56
C ASN A 244 -3.35 11.85 30.37
N ASP A 245 -3.87 11.95 29.15
CA ASP A 245 -3.18 11.64 27.90
C ASP A 245 -2.27 12.79 27.40
N ARG A 246 -2.35 13.97 28.05
CA ARG A 246 -1.65 15.24 27.75
C ARG A 246 -2.31 16.10 26.67
N LEU A 247 -3.44 15.69 26.10
CA LEU A 247 -4.35 16.61 25.44
C LEU A 247 -5.23 17.26 26.52
N SER A 248 -5.42 18.57 26.40
CA SER A 248 -6.45 19.20 27.21
C SER A 248 -7.83 18.79 26.71
N ASN A 249 -8.81 18.74 27.62
CA ASN A 249 -10.23 18.57 27.26
C ASN A 249 -10.70 19.53 26.14
N SER A 250 -10.05 20.70 25.99
CA SER A 250 -10.34 21.64 24.91
C SER A 250 -9.81 21.19 23.56
N GLU A 251 -8.60 20.63 23.52
CA GLU A 251 -7.96 20.10 22.31
C GLU A 251 -8.69 18.85 21.84
N GLU A 252 -9.02 17.93 22.74
CA GLU A 252 -9.75 16.71 22.41
C GLU A 252 -11.10 17.02 21.75
N ARG A 253 -11.85 17.99 22.27
CA ARG A 253 -13.11 18.44 21.66
C ARG A 253 -12.94 19.09 20.28
N GLU A 254 -11.78 19.70 20.00
CA GLU A 254 -11.48 20.27 18.68
C GLU A 254 -11.10 19.17 17.67
N LEU A 255 -10.40 18.14 18.13
CA LEU A 255 -10.03 16.95 17.38
C LEU A 255 -11.23 16.01 17.16
N GLY A 256 -12.22 16.07 18.06
CA GLY A 256 -13.37 15.16 18.08
C GLY A 256 -13.13 13.90 18.91
N THR A 257 -11.99 13.81 19.59
CA THR A 257 -11.63 12.72 20.49
C THR A 257 -12.39 12.79 21.83
N ASN A 258 -12.33 11.74 22.63
CA ASN A 258 -13.14 11.55 23.83
C ASN A 258 -12.40 11.98 25.12
N PRO A 259 -12.82 13.08 25.81
CA PRO A 259 -12.18 13.61 27.03
C PRO A 259 -12.19 12.75 28.30
N TYR A 260 -12.45 11.47 28.17
CA TYR A 260 -12.49 10.50 29.25
C TYR A 260 -11.78 9.21 28.87
N ASP A 261 -11.17 9.16 27.69
CA ASP A 261 -10.58 7.98 27.09
C ASP A 261 -9.34 8.40 26.30
N PHE A 262 -8.19 7.97 26.80
CA PHE A 262 -6.88 8.38 26.27
C PHE A 262 -6.57 7.78 24.89
N ASP A 263 -7.39 6.84 24.40
CA ASP A 263 -7.28 6.09 23.13
C ASP A 263 -8.70 5.99 22.56
N THR A 264 -9.09 6.98 21.76
CA THR A 264 -10.50 7.19 21.37
C THR A 264 -11.03 6.12 20.43
N ASP A 265 -10.20 5.64 19.49
CA ASP A 265 -10.61 4.64 18.50
C ASP A 265 -10.26 3.19 18.91
N GLY A 266 -9.44 3.03 19.95
CA GLY A 266 -9.13 1.76 20.58
C GLY A 266 -8.08 0.93 19.83
N ASP A 267 -7.22 1.56 19.03
CA ASP A 267 -6.17 0.90 18.26
C ASP A 267 -4.88 0.63 19.06
N ARG A 268 -4.80 1.19 20.28
CA ARG A 268 -3.66 1.18 21.24
C ARG A 268 -2.64 2.30 21.07
N LEU A 269 -2.92 3.31 20.27
CA LEU A 269 -2.21 4.59 20.28
C LEU A 269 -2.96 5.57 21.18
N GLU A 270 -2.22 6.43 21.89
CA GLU A 270 -2.85 7.48 22.69
C GLU A 270 -3.18 8.67 21.76
N ASP A 271 -4.33 9.31 21.94
CA ASP A 271 -4.81 10.42 21.08
C ASP A 271 -3.75 11.52 20.94
N TYR A 272 -3.06 11.85 22.05
CA TYR A 272 -1.94 12.78 22.05
C TYR A 272 -0.82 12.36 21.10
N ASP A 273 -0.42 11.09 21.13
CA ASP A 273 0.70 10.55 20.36
C ASP A 273 0.35 10.50 18.87
N GLU A 274 -0.86 10.13 18.52
CA GLU A 274 -1.34 10.16 17.13
C GLU A 274 -1.29 11.57 16.56
N VAL A 275 -1.81 12.56 17.28
CA VAL A 275 -1.87 13.94 16.80
C VAL A 275 -0.49 14.61 16.80
N ASN A 276 0.32 14.38 17.83
CA ASN A 276 1.55 15.16 18.03
C ASN A 276 2.82 14.44 17.59
N VAL A 277 2.86 13.10 17.68
CA VAL A 277 4.05 12.29 17.40
C VAL A 277 3.96 11.63 16.03
N TYR A 278 2.94 10.80 15.79
CA TYR A 278 2.84 9.94 14.60
C TYR A 278 2.13 10.59 13.42
N LYS A 279 1.32 11.63 13.67
CA LYS A 279 0.51 12.34 12.66
C LYS A 279 -0.56 11.47 11.99
N THR A 280 -1.01 10.44 12.70
CA THR A 280 -2.16 9.60 12.37
C THR A 280 -3.46 10.25 12.85
N ASN A 281 -4.60 9.63 12.53
CA ASN A 281 -5.92 10.14 12.85
C ASN A 281 -6.53 9.44 14.08
N PRO A 282 -6.66 10.12 15.24
CA PRO A 282 -7.11 9.52 16.52
C PRO A 282 -8.59 9.13 16.58
N LEU A 283 -9.26 9.09 15.43
CA LEU A 283 -10.64 8.68 15.27
C LEU A 283 -10.79 7.45 14.38
N LEU A 284 -9.69 6.96 13.80
CA LEU A 284 -9.64 5.88 12.83
C LEU A 284 -8.53 4.91 13.21
N VAL A 285 -8.93 3.69 13.56
CA VAL A 285 -8.04 2.56 13.86
C VAL A 285 -7.04 2.23 12.73
N ASP A 286 -7.31 2.75 11.53
CA ASP A 286 -6.58 2.55 10.29
C ASP A 286 -6.74 3.85 9.49
N SER A 287 -5.68 4.66 9.49
CA SER A 287 -5.68 6.06 9.04
C SER A 287 -5.75 6.21 7.52
N ASP A 288 -5.16 5.29 6.76
CA ASP A 288 -5.16 5.29 5.29
C ASP A 288 -6.14 4.27 4.67
N ALA A 289 -6.75 3.43 5.50
CA ALA A 289 -7.79 2.47 5.19
C ALA A 289 -7.32 1.31 4.28
N ASP A 290 -6.08 0.86 4.41
CA ASP A 290 -5.53 -0.28 3.68
C ASP A 290 -5.84 -1.66 4.34
N GLY A 291 -6.28 -1.67 5.60
CA GLY A 291 -6.60 -2.86 6.38
C GLY A 291 -5.58 -3.24 7.45
N ILE A 292 -4.48 -2.51 7.60
CA ILE A 292 -3.54 -2.59 8.71
C ILE A 292 -3.84 -1.44 9.68
N THR A 293 -3.72 -1.70 10.97
CA THR A 293 -3.99 -0.67 11.99
C THR A 293 -2.73 0.16 12.24
N ASP A 294 -2.86 1.45 12.49
CA ASP A 294 -1.74 2.39 12.71
C ASP A 294 -0.73 1.87 13.75
N TYR A 295 -1.22 1.32 14.87
CA TYR A 295 -0.36 0.66 15.87
C TYR A 295 0.54 -0.44 15.28
N LYS A 296 0.01 -1.30 14.41
CA LYS A 296 0.77 -2.40 13.80
C LYS A 296 1.78 -1.86 12.79
N GLU A 297 1.40 -0.86 12.01
CA GLU A 297 2.29 -0.26 11.04
C GLU A 297 3.51 0.35 11.73
N LEU A 298 3.30 1.13 12.80
CA LEU A 298 4.40 1.77 13.52
C LEU A 298 5.28 0.80 14.32
N PHE A 299 4.67 -0.18 15.01
CA PHE A 299 5.38 -0.99 16.01
C PHE A 299 5.68 -2.43 15.59
N THR A 300 4.94 -2.97 14.61
CA THR A 300 5.12 -4.35 14.14
C THR A 300 5.88 -4.37 12.82
N TYR A 301 5.37 -3.66 11.82
CA TYR A 301 5.90 -3.69 10.45
C TYR A 301 6.92 -2.58 10.18
N ARG A 302 6.85 -1.47 10.92
CA ARG A 302 7.64 -0.25 10.74
C ARG A 302 7.46 0.40 9.36
N ILE A 303 6.21 0.46 8.91
CA ILE A 303 5.76 1.03 7.64
C ILE A 303 5.01 2.35 7.89
N ASN A 304 4.58 3.05 6.83
CA ASN A 304 4.00 4.39 6.93
C ASN A 304 2.46 4.36 7.08
N PRO A 305 1.90 4.70 8.26
CA PRO A 305 0.45 4.61 8.54
C PRO A 305 -0.43 5.65 7.83
N MET A 306 0.13 6.35 6.85
CA MET A 306 -0.55 7.39 6.08
C MET A 306 -0.48 7.11 4.58
N ALA A 307 0.05 5.96 4.17
CA ALA A 307 0.25 5.59 2.79
C ALA A 307 -0.03 4.10 2.60
N THR A 308 -1.04 3.80 1.79
CA THR A 308 -1.46 2.44 1.44
C THR A 308 -0.41 1.62 0.68
N ASP A 309 0.69 2.27 0.30
CA ASP A 309 1.84 1.79 -0.47
C ASP A 309 3.01 2.66 0.01
N SER A 310 3.81 2.09 0.92
CA SER A 310 4.78 2.81 1.74
C SER A 310 6.04 3.22 0.97
N ASP A 311 6.47 2.45 -0.02
CA ASP A 311 7.64 2.74 -0.85
C ASP A 311 7.31 3.20 -2.28
N GLY A 312 6.06 3.04 -2.72
CA GLY A 312 5.52 3.60 -3.95
C GLY A 312 5.83 2.78 -5.20
N ASP A 313 6.03 1.46 -5.05
CA ASP A 313 6.36 0.55 -6.15
C ASP A 313 5.11 0.04 -6.92
N GLY A 314 3.91 0.27 -6.37
CA GLY A 314 2.64 -0.12 -6.96
C GLY A 314 1.98 -1.34 -6.33
N ILE A 315 2.57 -1.95 -5.29
CA ILE A 315 1.97 -2.99 -4.44
C ILE A 315 1.50 -2.33 -3.14
N THR A 316 0.39 -2.81 -2.57
CA THR A 316 -0.05 -2.29 -1.27
C THR A 316 0.63 -3.01 -0.11
N ASP A 317 0.93 -2.30 0.98
CA ASP A 317 1.59 -2.85 2.18
C ASP A 317 0.98 -4.19 2.68
N PRO A 318 -0.35 -4.38 2.70
CA PRO A 318 -0.95 -5.65 3.10
C PRO A 318 -0.69 -6.77 2.08
N GLU A 319 -0.65 -6.46 0.78
CA GLU A 319 -0.33 -7.43 -0.27
C GLU A 319 1.11 -7.90 -0.16
N GLU A 320 2.05 -6.98 0.06
CA GLU A 320 3.45 -7.29 0.28
C GLU A 320 3.65 -8.19 1.52
N ILE A 321 3.10 -7.80 2.66
CA ILE A 321 3.31 -8.54 3.92
C ILE A 321 2.65 -9.94 3.89
N PHE A 322 1.42 -10.03 3.35
CA PHE A 322 0.61 -11.25 3.48
C PHE A 322 0.57 -12.12 2.24
N THR A 323 0.88 -11.59 1.06
CA THR A 323 0.76 -12.28 -0.23
C THR A 323 2.12 -12.54 -0.85
N TYR A 324 2.89 -11.48 -1.12
CA TYR A 324 4.13 -11.57 -1.89
C TYR A 324 5.38 -11.80 -1.02
N GLN A 325 5.29 -11.48 0.27
CA GLN A 325 6.38 -11.57 1.24
C GLN A 325 7.58 -10.67 0.89
N THR A 326 7.31 -9.55 0.23
CA THR A 326 8.25 -8.46 -0.08
C THR A 326 8.39 -7.50 1.10
N ASN A 327 9.28 -6.51 0.98
CA ASN A 327 9.53 -5.51 2.01
C ASN A 327 8.87 -4.16 1.66
N PRO A 328 7.80 -3.75 2.37
CA PRO A 328 7.04 -2.52 2.03
C PRO A 328 7.76 -1.18 2.17
N MET A 329 9.05 -1.21 2.52
CA MET A 329 9.88 -0.03 2.65
C MET A 329 11.00 0.00 1.59
N GLU A 330 11.05 -1.00 0.71
CA GLU A 330 12.07 -1.22 -0.30
C GLU A 330 11.40 -1.64 -1.60
N ALA A 331 11.25 -0.69 -2.52
CA ALA A 331 10.59 -0.91 -3.81
C ALA A 331 11.24 -2.00 -4.69
N ASP A 332 12.41 -2.52 -4.32
CA ASP A 332 13.17 -3.59 -4.97
C ASP A 332 13.73 -4.46 -3.84
N THR A 333 12.99 -5.52 -3.48
CA THR A 333 13.24 -6.34 -2.29
C THR A 333 14.49 -7.21 -2.43
N ASP A 334 14.76 -7.76 -3.61
CA ASP A 334 15.90 -8.66 -3.83
C ASP A 334 17.13 -7.99 -4.46
N ASN A 335 17.00 -6.72 -4.84
CA ASN A 335 18.04 -5.82 -5.32
C ASN A 335 18.66 -6.26 -6.65
N ASP A 336 17.84 -6.76 -7.58
CA ASP A 336 18.26 -7.19 -8.91
C ASP A 336 18.18 -6.09 -9.97
N GLY A 337 17.49 -4.98 -9.65
CA GLY A 337 17.30 -3.83 -10.53
C GLY A 337 15.88 -3.62 -11.04
N LEU A 338 14.96 -4.56 -10.79
CA LEU A 338 13.53 -4.41 -11.04
C LEU A 338 12.82 -4.04 -9.73
N ILE A 339 11.73 -3.29 -9.83
CA ILE A 339 10.88 -3.02 -8.67
C ILE A 339 9.86 -4.15 -8.49
N ASP A 340 9.46 -4.47 -7.26
CA ASP A 340 8.64 -5.65 -6.98
C ASP A 340 7.31 -5.61 -7.76
N GLY A 341 6.68 -4.43 -7.86
CA GLY A 341 5.50 -4.20 -8.68
C GLY A 341 5.68 -4.49 -10.19
N GLU A 342 6.86 -4.21 -10.74
CA GLU A 342 7.21 -4.48 -12.16
C GLU A 342 7.42 -5.98 -12.38
N GLU A 343 8.11 -6.64 -11.46
CA GLU A 343 8.34 -8.08 -11.49
C GLU A 343 7.06 -8.89 -11.52
N LEU A 344 6.05 -8.49 -10.74
CA LEU A 344 4.73 -9.12 -10.77
C LEU A 344 4.01 -8.94 -12.12
N GLU A 345 4.24 -7.84 -12.84
CA GLU A 345 3.67 -7.59 -14.17
C GLU A 345 4.30 -8.50 -15.23
N ILE A 346 5.61 -8.71 -15.16
CA ILE A 346 6.36 -9.57 -16.10
C ILE A 346 6.34 -11.06 -15.71
N GLY A 347 6.01 -11.36 -14.46
CA GLY A 347 5.86 -12.72 -13.93
C GLY A 347 7.16 -13.35 -13.40
N THR A 348 8.12 -12.53 -12.96
CA THR A 348 9.30 -12.93 -12.18
C THR A 348 8.95 -12.96 -10.69
N ASN A 349 9.92 -13.26 -9.82
CA ASN A 349 9.71 -13.45 -8.40
C ASN A 349 10.40 -12.36 -7.56
N PRO A 350 9.65 -11.41 -6.95
CA PRO A 350 10.20 -10.23 -6.27
C PRO A 350 11.10 -10.43 -5.05
N VAL A 351 11.30 -11.67 -4.64
CA VAL A 351 12.16 -12.02 -3.49
C VAL A 351 13.32 -12.90 -3.91
N ASN A 352 13.53 -13.05 -5.21
CA ASN A 352 14.53 -13.91 -5.81
C ASN A 352 15.05 -13.32 -7.13
N ALA A 353 16.20 -12.65 -7.00
CA ALA A 353 16.89 -11.91 -8.05
C ALA A 353 17.24 -12.70 -9.33
N ASP A 354 17.00 -14.00 -9.41
CA ASP A 354 17.31 -14.90 -10.55
C ASP A 354 16.20 -15.96 -10.60
N SER A 355 15.10 -15.63 -11.28
CA SER A 355 13.83 -16.36 -11.26
C SER A 355 13.92 -17.74 -11.90
N ASP A 356 14.68 -17.89 -12.97
CA ASP A 356 14.82 -19.16 -13.69
C ASP A 356 16.08 -19.97 -13.33
N HIS A 357 16.95 -19.39 -12.50
CA HIS A 357 18.14 -20.02 -11.93
C HIS A 357 19.17 -20.41 -13.00
N ASP A 358 19.28 -19.60 -14.06
CA ASP A 358 20.36 -19.68 -15.04
C ASP A 358 21.66 -19.00 -14.55
N GLY A 359 21.51 -18.10 -13.58
CA GLY A 359 22.55 -17.35 -12.90
C GLY A 359 22.57 -15.87 -13.26
N LEU A 360 21.84 -15.39 -14.26
CA LEU A 360 21.68 -13.96 -14.55
C LEU A 360 20.61 -13.37 -13.63
N PRO A 361 20.77 -12.12 -13.17
CA PRO A 361 19.70 -11.44 -12.47
C PRO A 361 18.57 -11.02 -13.40
N ASP A 362 17.31 -11.09 -12.97
CA ASP A 362 16.15 -10.83 -13.85
C ASP A 362 16.21 -9.41 -14.45
N GLY A 363 16.61 -8.43 -13.65
CA GLY A 363 16.85 -7.05 -14.11
C GLY A 363 17.93 -6.94 -15.19
N ASP A 364 19.05 -7.65 -15.06
CA ASP A 364 20.14 -7.66 -16.05
C ASP A 364 19.67 -8.32 -17.37
N GLU A 365 18.87 -9.37 -17.28
CA GLU A 365 18.31 -10.06 -18.44
C GLU A 365 17.46 -9.13 -19.31
N ILE A 366 16.60 -8.32 -18.69
CA ILE A 366 15.74 -7.38 -19.42
C ILE A 366 16.52 -6.17 -19.93
N ASP A 367 17.29 -5.52 -19.06
CA ASP A 367 17.90 -4.22 -19.35
C ASP A 367 19.20 -4.32 -20.15
N VAL A 368 19.94 -5.42 -20.02
CA VAL A 368 21.28 -5.58 -20.58
C VAL A 368 21.30 -6.57 -21.74
N TYR A 369 20.75 -7.78 -21.54
CA TYR A 369 20.92 -8.89 -22.48
C TYR A 369 19.73 -9.08 -23.43
N GLY A 370 18.53 -8.67 -23.04
CA GLY A 370 17.30 -8.86 -23.82
C GLY A 370 16.78 -10.30 -23.80
N THR A 371 17.13 -11.07 -22.77
CA THR A 371 16.69 -12.46 -22.54
C THR A 371 15.34 -12.52 -21.79
N ASP A 372 14.70 -13.69 -21.69
CA ASP A 372 13.46 -13.88 -20.91
C ASP A 372 13.80 -14.46 -19.52
N PRO A 373 13.67 -13.68 -18.43
CA PRO A 373 14.10 -14.09 -17.07
C PRO A 373 13.31 -15.24 -16.43
N ARG A 374 12.40 -15.83 -17.20
CA ARG A 374 11.60 -17.00 -16.82
C ARG A 374 12.03 -18.25 -17.58
N GLN A 375 13.04 -18.14 -18.42
CA GLN A 375 13.53 -19.18 -19.31
C GLN A 375 15.05 -19.21 -19.30
N ALA A 376 15.59 -20.17 -18.54
CA ALA A 376 17.04 -20.33 -18.38
C ALA A 376 17.82 -20.67 -19.67
N ASP A 377 17.15 -20.69 -20.82
CA ASP A 377 17.59 -20.99 -22.19
C ASP A 377 16.56 -20.28 -23.09
N THR A 378 16.80 -19.00 -23.39
CA THR A 378 15.84 -18.09 -24.01
C THR A 378 15.52 -18.49 -25.44
N ASP A 379 16.51 -18.95 -26.20
CA ASP A 379 16.34 -19.32 -27.61
C ASP A 379 16.03 -20.81 -27.82
N GLY A 380 16.24 -21.64 -26.80
CA GLY A 380 15.89 -23.05 -26.76
C GLY A 380 16.88 -23.96 -27.50
N ASP A 381 18.15 -23.56 -27.65
CA ASP A 381 19.16 -24.34 -28.34
C ASP A 381 19.81 -25.43 -27.47
N GLY A 382 19.67 -25.32 -26.14
CA GLY A 382 20.20 -26.23 -25.14
C GLY A 382 21.36 -25.70 -24.30
N LEU A 383 21.85 -24.49 -24.55
CA LEU A 383 22.71 -23.72 -23.65
C LEU A 383 21.87 -22.80 -22.77
N LYS A 384 22.43 -22.40 -21.62
CA LYS A 384 21.79 -21.39 -20.78
C LYS A 384 22.29 -20.01 -21.16
N ASP A 385 21.48 -18.97 -20.98
CA ASP A 385 21.82 -17.61 -21.37
C ASP A 385 23.14 -17.14 -20.71
N ARG A 386 23.33 -17.39 -19.41
CA ARG A 386 24.61 -17.17 -18.74
C ARG A 386 25.78 -17.91 -19.39
N GLU A 387 25.57 -19.17 -19.77
CA GLU A 387 26.62 -20.00 -20.38
C GLU A 387 27.00 -19.48 -21.77
N GLU A 388 26.04 -19.00 -22.54
CA GLU A 388 26.25 -18.39 -23.85
C GLU A 388 27.06 -17.10 -23.74
N LEU A 389 26.71 -16.22 -22.81
CA LEU A 389 27.47 -15.01 -22.53
C LEU A 389 28.92 -15.30 -22.12
N GLU A 390 29.15 -16.35 -21.33
CA GLU A 390 30.51 -16.79 -20.98
C GLU A 390 31.32 -17.32 -22.18
N ARG A 391 30.63 -17.83 -23.20
CA ARG A 391 31.21 -18.38 -24.44
C ARG A 391 31.30 -17.36 -25.56
N GLY A 392 30.54 -16.27 -25.47
CA GLY A 392 30.48 -15.21 -26.46
C GLY A 392 29.47 -15.44 -27.59
N SER A 393 28.55 -16.41 -27.44
CA SER A 393 27.37 -16.55 -28.29
C SER A 393 26.26 -15.55 -27.88
N ASP A 394 25.25 -15.40 -28.73
CA ASP A 394 24.10 -14.52 -28.54
C ASP A 394 22.90 -15.30 -27.97
N PRO A 395 22.50 -15.08 -26.70
CA PRO A 395 21.51 -15.92 -26.00
C PRO A 395 20.08 -15.82 -26.53
N VAL A 396 19.83 -14.96 -27.52
CA VAL A 396 18.53 -14.85 -28.20
C VAL A 396 18.57 -15.44 -29.62
N SER A 397 19.65 -16.13 -29.99
CA SER A 397 19.90 -16.60 -31.35
C SER A 397 20.49 -18.01 -31.40
N VAL A 398 19.62 -18.98 -31.70
CA VAL A 398 19.94 -20.42 -31.78
C VAL A 398 21.20 -20.76 -32.59
N ASP A 399 21.56 -19.91 -33.56
CA ASP A 399 22.74 -20.07 -34.42
C ASP A 399 23.36 -18.66 -34.54
N THR A 400 24.35 -18.36 -33.70
CA THR A 400 24.92 -17.01 -33.53
C THR A 400 25.57 -16.51 -34.82
N ASP A 401 26.27 -17.38 -35.54
CA ASP A 401 27.05 -16.98 -36.72
C ASP A 401 26.35 -17.31 -38.06
N GLY A 402 25.28 -18.10 -38.02
CA GLY A 402 24.38 -18.37 -39.13
C GLY A 402 24.90 -19.43 -40.10
N ASP A 403 25.76 -20.33 -39.66
CA ASP A 403 26.42 -21.32 -40.51
C ASP A 403 25.64 -22.63 -40.68
N GLY A 404 24.60 -22.83 -39.86
CA GLY A 404 23.70 -23.97 -39.86
C GLY A 404 23.97 -25.02 -38.77
N LEU A 405 24.91 -24.79 -37.85
CA LEU A 405 24.98 -25.46 -36.55
C LEU A 405 24.37 -24.55 -35.48
N ASN A 406 23.78 -25.14 -34.45
CA ASN A 406 23.38 -24.35 -33.28
C ASN A 406 24.53 -24.24 -32.28
N ASP A 407 24.51 -23.22 -31.44
CA ASP A 407 25.62 -22.86 -30.55
C ASP A 407 25.93 -24.01 -29.56
N TYR A 408 24.89 -24.75 -29.12
CA TYR A 408 25.04 -25.99 -28.36
C TYR A 408 25.86 -27.05 -29.10
N GLU A 409 25.55 -27.34 -30.38
CA GLU A 409 26.25 -28.33 -31.19
C GLU A 409 27.71 -27.91 -31.40
N GLU A 410 27.94 -26.64 -31.68
CA GLU A 410 29.28 -26.10 -31.82
C GLU A 410 30.09 -26.23 -30.53
N CYS A 411 29.54 -25.82 -29.38
CA CYS A 411 30.27 -25.87 -28.12
C CYS A 411 30.46 -27.28 -27.57
N MET A 412 29.41 -28.11 -27.59
CA MET A 412 29.39 -29.38 -26.87
C MET A 412 29.79 -30.58 -27.75
N ARG A 413 29.58 -30.49 -29.07
CA ARG A 413 29.77 -31.62 -29.98
C ARG A 413 30.96 -31.45 -30.91
N TYR A 414 31.07 -30.32 -31.62
CA TYR A 414 32.08 -30.12 -32.67
C TYR A 414 33.30 -29.31 -32.19
N ARG A 415 33.14 -28.52 -31.13
CA ARG A 415 34.15 -27.62 -30.54
C ARG A 415 34.64 -26.54 -31.51
N THR A 416 33.75 -26.06 -32.36
CA THR A 416 33.94 -24.93 -33.27
C THR A 416 33.75 -23.60 -32.54
N ASP A 417 34.07 -22.49 -33.19
CA ASP A 417 33.96 -21.13 -32.65
C ASP A 417 32.62 -20.53 -33.04
N VAL A 418 31.69 -20.45 -32.07
CA VAL A 418 30.30 -19.96 -32.22
C VAL A 418 30.12 -18.56 -32.82
N THR A 419 31.22 -17.81 -33.00
CA THR A 419 31.18 -16.46 -33.60
C THR A 419 31.73 -16.44 -35.02
N LYS A 420 32.14 -17.59 -35.56
CA LYS A 420 32.83 -17.70 -36.84
C LYS A 420 32.25 -18.85 -37.66
N PRO A 421 31.56 -18.52 -38.77
CA PRO A 421 30.95 -19.54 -39.63
C PRO A 421 31.90 -20.54 -40.28
N ASP A 422 33.22 -20.36 -40.10
CA ASP A 422 34.31 -21.14 -40.70
C ASP A 422 35.47 -21.05 -39.70
N THR A 423 35.52 -22.01 -38.78
CA THR A 423 36.41 -21.97 -37.60
C THR A 423 37.86 -22.08 -38.01
N ASP A 424 38.18 -22.99 -38.92
CA ASP A 424 39.55 -23.21 -39.33
C ASP A 424 40.02 -22.21 -40.41
N GLY A 425 39.11 -21.62 -41.19
CA GLY A 425 39.37 -20.63 -42.21
C GLY A 425 39.87 -21.24 -43.52
N ASP A 426 39.32 -22.39 -43.93
CA ASP A 426 39.56 -23.01 -45.23
C ASP A 426 38.56 -22.54 -46.31
N GLY A 427 37.40 -21.99 -45.94
CA GLY A 427 36.37 -21.47 -46.84
C GLY A 427 35.16 -22.39 -47.04
N ILE A 428 35.06 -23.50 -46.33
CA ILE A 428 33.83 -24.24 -46.07
C ILE A 428 33.30 -23.79 -44.68
N THR A 429 31.98 -23.74 -44.51
CA THR A 429 31.42 -23.41 -43.19
C THR A 429 31.32 -24.65 -42.32
N ASP A 430 31.46 -24.51 -41.00
CA ASP A 430 31.53 -25.65 -40.07
C ASP A 430 30.26 -26.53 -40.19
N GLY A 431 29.08 -25.91 -40.28
CA GLY A 431 27.83 -26.61 -40.50
C GLY A 431 27.72 -27.31 -41.85
N ARG A 432 28.37 -26.81 -42.90
CA ARG A 432 28.46 -27.51 -44.18
C ARG A 432 29.43 -28.68 -44.09
N GLU A 433 30.49 -28.56 -43.31
CA GLU A 433 31.44 -29.63 -43.08
C GLU A 433 30.80 -30.82 -42.40
N VAL A 434 30.06 -30.55 -41.32
CA VAL A 434 29.34 -31.55 -40.54
C VAL A 434 28.22 -32.21 -41.36
N HIS A 435 27.39 -31.42 -42.04
CA HIS A 435 26.16 -31.92 -42.65
C HIS A 435 26.32 -32.42 -44.09
N SER A 436 27.30 -31.91 -44.84
CA SER A 436 27.39 -32.14 -46.29
C SER A 436 28.69 -32.80 -46.76
N THR A 437 29.86 -32.33 -46.35
CA THR A 437 31.14 -32.86 -46.87
C THR A 437 31.69 -34.01 -46.00
N GLY A 438 31.42 -33.99 -44.70
CA GLY A 438 31.96 -34.95 -43.73
C GLY A 438 33.43 -34.68 -43.37
N THR A 439 33.90 -33.44 -43.55
CA THR A 439 35.23 -32.96 -43.16
C THR A 439 35.27 -32.54 -41.69
N ASP A 440 36.48 -32.30 -41.15
CA ASP A 440 36.73 -31.90 -39.76
C ASP A 440 36.83 -30.37 -39.67
N PRO A 441 35.84 -29.67 -39.08
CA PRO A 441 35.76 -28.21 -39.08
C PRO A 441 36.84 -27.49 -38.27
N LEU A 442 37.74 -28.24 -37.64
CA LEU A 442 38.90 -27.71 -36.94
C LEU A 442 40.19 -27.85 -37.76
N ARG A 443 40.11 -28.33 -39.00
CA ARG A 443 41.24 -28.71 -39.83
C ARG A 443 41.02 -28.41 -41.30
N LYS A 444 41.74 -27.37 -41.76
CA LYS A 444 41.80 -26.96 -43.18
C LYS A 444 42.05 -28.04 -44.23
N ASP A 445 42.60 -29.16 -43.78
CA ASP A 445 43.00 -30.32 -44.57
C ASP A 445 42.74 -31.53 -43.66
N THR A 446 41.57 -32.13 -43.84
CA THR A 446 41.01 -33.15 -42.98
C THR A 446 41.85 -34.44 -43.04
N ASP A 447 42.24 -34.85 -44.24
CA ASP A 447 42.94 -36.12 -44.46
C ASP A 447 44.48 -36.00 -44.45
N GLY A 448 44.99 -34.77 -44.50
CA GLY A 448 46.39 -34.42 -44.29
C GLY A 448 47.29 -34.67 -45.51
N ASP A 449 46.75 -34.65 -46.73
CA ASP A 449 47.51 -34.87 -47.95
C ASP A 449 48.17 -33.59 -48.51
N GLY A 450 47.83 -32.42 -47.99
CA GLY A 450 48.37 -31.12 -48.37
C GLY A 450 47.46 -30.27 -49.27
N ILE A 451 46.27 -30.75 -49.65
CA ILE A 451 45.26 -29.99 -50.39
C ILE A 451 44.14 -29.59 -49.39
N PRO A 452 43.78 -28.29 -49.29
CA PRO A 452 42.72 -27.88 -48.38
C PRO A 452 41.34 -28.42 -48.79
N ASP A 453 40.46 -28.68 -47.83
CA ASP A 453 39.18 -29.37 -48.06
C ASP A 453 38.29 -28.63 -49.08
N ASN A 454 38.30 -27.30 -49.07
CA ASN A 454 37.59 -26.47 -50.05
C ASN A 454 38.06 -26.63 -51.52
N LEU A 455 39.27 -27.14 -51.75
CA LEU A 455 39.88 -27.37 -53.06
C LEU A 455 40.02 -28.87 -53.39
N ASP A 456 39.77 -29.75 -52.42
CA ASP A 456 39.93 -31.19 -52.55
C ASP A 456 38.63 -31.86 -53.10
N MET A 457 38.76 -32.70 -54.12
CA MET A 457 37.63 -33.48 -54.65
C MET A 457 37.29 -34.71 -53.80
N CYS A 458 38.22 -35.17 -52.97
CA CYS A 458 38.07 -36.25 -52.01
C CYS A 458 38.56 -35.85 -50.59
N PRO A 459 37.98 -34.83 -49.94
CA PRO A 459 38.48 -34.22 -48.67
C PRO A 459 38.68 -35.13 -47.45
N THR A 460 38.27 -36.40 -47.54
CA THR A 460 38.32 -37.37 -46.44
C THR A 460 39.22 -38.56 -46.77
N ARG A 461 39.95 -38.50 -47.88
CA ARG A 461 40.71 -39.62 -48.41
C ARG A 461 41.99 -39.12 -49.12
N PRO A 462 43.16 -39.32 -48.50
CA PRO A 462 44.38 -38.64 -48.91
C PRO A 462 44.88 -39.12 -50.28
N GLU A 463 45.39 -38.18 -51.06
CA GLU A 463 46.05 -38.37 -52.35
C GLU A 463 47.29 -39.29 -52.25
N ASP A 464 47.52 -40.13 -53.28
CA ASP A 464 48.62 -41.08 -53.32
C ASP A 464 49.84 -40.60 -54.13
N TYR A 465 49.79 -39.37 -54.68
CA TYR A 465 50.87 -38.65 -55.37
C TYR A 465 51.61 -39.56 -56.36
N ASN A 466 50.85 -40.28 -57.19
CA ASN A 466 51.36 -41.35 -58.04
C ASN A 466 51.77 -40.88 -59.46
N GLY A 467 51.66 -39.58 -59.75
CA GLY A 467 51.99 -38.96 -61.04
C GLY A 467 50.80 -38.88 -62.00
N ILE A 468 49.59 -39.19 -61.53
CA ILE A 468 48.34 -39.10 -62.28
C ILE A 468 47.44 -38.18 -61.46
N THR A 469 46.99 -37.09 -62.08
CA THR A 469 46.05 -36.10 -61.51
C THR A 469 46.34 -35.64 -60.07
N ASP A 470 47.61 -35.60 -59.64
CA ASP A 470 48.04 -35.28 -58.25
C ASP A 470 47.57 -33.91 -57.69
N ASP A 471 46.88 -33.08 -58.47
CA ASP A 471 46.38 -31.76 -58.06
C ASP A 471 44.87 -31.77 -57.69
N ASP A 472 44.16 -32.91 -57.80
CA ASP A 472 42.70 -33.00 -57.55
C ASP A 472 42.31 -33.55 -56.16
N GLY A 473 43.28 -34.02 -55.38
CA GLY A 473 43.08 -34.54 -54.00
C GLY A 473 42.41 -35.90 -53.92
N CYS A 474 42.21 -36.58 -55.05
CA CYS A 474 41.56 -37.88 -55.10
C CYS A 474 42.52 -39.01 -55.51
N PRO A 475 42.83 -39.99 -54.64
CA PRO A 475 43.80 -41.01 -54.99
C PRO A 475 43.40 -41.76 -56.24
N ASP A 476 44.30 -41.70 -57.21
CA ASP A 476 44.12 -42.19 -58.57
C ASP A 476 44.34 -43.71 -58.63
N GLY A 477 43.41 -44.43 -58.02
CA GLY A 477 43.11 -45.82 -58.31
C GLY A 477 44.15 -46.85 -57.85
N ALA A 478 44.08 -47.23 -56.58
CA ALA A 478 44.62 -48.49 -56.09
C ALA A 478 43.52 -49.49 -55.66
N GLU A 479 42.53 -49.83 -56.51
CA GLU A 479 41.74 -51.05 -56.30
C GLU A 479 41.12 -51.67 -57.59
N LEU A 480 41.97 -51.97 -58.57
CA LEU A 480 41.75 -53.06 -59.54
C LEU A 480 42.52 -54.33 -59.14
N SER A 481 42.52 -54.73 -57.86
CA SER A 481 43.05 -56.06 -57.48
C SER A 481 42.69 -56.53 -56.06
N GLN A 482 41.52 -57.18 -55.92
CA GLN A 482 41.26 -58.47 -55.23
C GLN A 482 40.00 -58.47 -54.33
N PRO A 483 39.18 -59.54 -54.36
CA PRO A 483 37.92 -59.59 -53.63
C PRO A 483 38.08 -60.27 -52.26
N SER A 484 38.03 -59.55 -51.13
CA SER A 484 37.52 -60.11 -49.86
C SER A 484 37.17 -59.04 -48.82
N ARG A 485 35.86 -58.80 -48.64
CA ARG A 485 35.14 -58.53 -47.37
C ARG A 485 35.88 -57.75 -46.26
N LEU A 486 35.41 -56.54 -45.93
CA LEU A 486 34.49 -56.28 -44.80
C LEU A 486 33.99 -54.81 -44.73
N ARG A 487 32.66 -54.66 -44.81
CA ARG A 487 31.74 -53.72 -44.09
C ARG A 487 32.11 -52.23 -43.94
N MET A 488 31.33 -51.40 -44.64
CA MET A 488 30.72 -50.19 -44.07
C MET A 488 29.24 -50.15 -44.49
N THR A 489 28.38 -49.91 -43.51
CA THR A 489 26.92 -50.04 -43.59
C THR A 489 26.27 -48.71 -43.97
N THR A 490 25.92 -48.55 -45.24
CA THR A 490 24.78 -47.70 -45.60
C THR A 490 23.52 -48.42 -45.12
N ARG A 491 22.88 -47.89 -44.07
CA ARG A 491 21.61 -48.40 -43.52
C ARG A 491 20.44 -48.13 -44.49
N ILE A 492 20.43 -48.82 -45.63
CA ILE A 492 19.21 -49.27 -46.31
C ILE A 492 19.30 -50.78 -46.65
N ASP A 493 20.34 -51.49 -46.18
CA ASP A 493 20.44 -52.96 -46.30
C ASP A 493 20.14 -53.72 -44.99
N THR A 494 19.57 -53.06 -43.97
CA THR A 494 18.93 -53.71 -42.81
C THR A 494 17.44 -53.43 -42.73
N VAL A 495 16.71 -53.58 -43.84
CA VAL A 495 15.41 -54.24 -43.72
C VAL A 495 15.68 -55.69 -44.05
N ILE A 496 15.75 -56.51 -43.01
CA ILE A 496 15.58 -57.94 -43.21
C ILE A 496 14.18 -58.07 -43.80
N LEU A 497 14.06 -58.27 -45.13
CA LEU A 497 12.79 -58.51 -45.82
C LEU A 497 12.30 -59.92 -45.42
N ARG A 498 11.93 -60.08 -44.14
CA ARG A 498 11.24 -61.25 -43.62
C ARG A 498 9.75 -61.07 -43.90
N GLU A 499 9.08 -62.17 -44.19
CA GLU A 499 7.61 -62.23 -44.18
C GLU A 499 7.08 -61.59 -42.89
N GLY A 500 6.20 -60.59 -43.01
CA GLY A 500 5.65 -59.83 -41.89
C GLY A 500 6.38 -58.52 -41.53
N SER A 501 7.38 -58.09 -42.31
CA SER A 501 8.08 -56.80 -42.06
C SER A 501 7.27 -55.61 -42.59
N ILE A 502 7.26 -54.50 -41.85
CA ILE A 502 6.72 -53.19 -42.27
C ILE A 502 7.89 -52.26 -42.57
N PHE A 503 7.83 -51.56 -43.70
CA PHE A 503 8.71 -50.44 -44.00
C PHE A 503 7.88 -49.18 -44.30
N THR A 504 8.12 -48.12 -43.55
CA THR A 504 7.38 -46.85 -43.62
C THR A 504 8.08 -45.89 -44.57
N LEU A 505 7.34 -45.35 -45.54
CA LEU A 505 7.82 -44.23 -46.34
C LEU A 505 7.45 -42.91 -45.71
N PHE A 506 8.47 -42.18 -45.27
CA PHE A 506 8.34 -40.76 -44.96
C PHE A 506 8.50 -39.96 -46.26
N GLY A 507 7.67 -38.93 -46.46
CA GLY A 507 7.78 -38.02 -47.61
C GLY A 507 6.89 -38.32 -48.83
N VAL A 508 5.95 -39.28 -48.77
CA VAL A 508 4.92 -39.42 -49.81
C VAL A 508 3.79 -38.43 -49.54
N ASN A 509 3.94 -37.23 -50.09
CA ASN A 509 2.98 -36.13 -49.93
C ASN A 509 1.86 -36.17 -50.98
N PHE A 510 0.68 -35.73 -50.57
CA PHE A 510 -0.51 -35.56 -51.40
C PHE A 510 -0.94 -34.08 -51.46
N GLU A 511 -1.69 -33.68 -52.47
CA GLU A 511 -2.40 -32.39 -52.42
C GLU A 511 -3.37 -32.36 -51.24
N THR A 512 -3.52 -31.18 -50.62
CA THR A 512 -4.39 -30.97 -49.46
C THR A 512 -5.81 -31.42 -49.77
N ASP A 513 -6.38 -32.26 -48.89
CA ASP A 513 -7.73 -32.84 -49.02
C ASP A 513 -7.99 -33.68 -50.29
N LYS A 514 -6.92 -34.13 -50.96
CA LYS A 514 -6.99 -34.97 -52.15
C LYS A 514 -6.10 -36.22 -52.01
N TRP A 515 -6.26 -37.14 -52.96
CA TRP A 515 -5.45 -38.34 -53.15
C TRP A 515 -4.52 -38.23 -54.37
N ILE A 516 -4.22 -36.98 -54.79
CA ILE A 516 -3.30 -36.69 -55.89
C ILE A 516 -1.88 -36.65 -55.32
N ILE A 517 -1.00 -37.54 -55.80
CA ILE A 517 0.40 -37.63 -55.40
C ILE A 517 1.16 -36.41 -55.94
N ARG A 518 1.91 -35.70 -55.09
CA ARG A 518 2.71 -34.55 -55.50
C ARG A 518 3.95 -34.98 -56.31
N PRO A 519 4.45 -34.15 -57.24
CA PRO A 519 5.65 -34.48 -58.03
C PRO A 519 6.91 -34.77 -57.19
N GLU A 520 7.06 -34.09 -56.05
CA GLU A 520 8.16 -34.30 -55.08
C GLU A 520 8.22 -35.74 -54.53
N SER A 521 7.09 -36.44 -54.49
CA SER A 521 6.98 -37.83 -54.00
C SER A 521 7.38 -38.87 -55.05
N ILE A 522 7.53 -38.47 -56.33
CA ILE A 522 7.78 -39.39 -57.45
C ILE A 522 9.13 -40.13 -57.31
N PRO A 523 10.27 -39.48 -57.01
CA PRO A 523 11.56 -40.18 -56.90
C PRO A 523 11.55 -41.28 -55.83
N ILE A 524 10.88 -41.03 -54.70
CA ILE A 524 10.71 -41.99 -53.60
C ILE A 524 9.91 -43.21 -54.09
N LEU A 525 8.81 -42.98 -54.80
CA LEU A 525 8.00 -44.08 -55.35
C LEU A 525 8.72 -44.85 -56.47
N GLU A 526 9.55 -44.20 -57.28
CA GLU A 526 10.37 -44.85 -58.33
C GLU A 526 11.40 -45.81 -57.74
N GLU A 527 12.10 -45.43 -56.67
CA GLU A 527 13.07 -46.27 -55.99
C GLU A 527 12.40 -47.55 -55.44
N ASN A 528 11.24 -47.40 -54.81
CA ASN A 528 10.46 -48.52 -54.29
C ASN A 528 9.88 -49.40 -55.41
N ALA A 529 9.47 -48.81 -56.53
CA ALA A 529 9.01 -49.58 -57.68
C ALA A 529 10.14 -50.41 -58.32
N LYS A 530 11.38 -49.89 -58.34
CA LYS A 530 12.57 -50.66 -58.77
C LYS A 530 12.81 -51.85 -57.83
N LEU A 531 12.61 -51.70 -56.52
CA LEU A 531 12.70 -52.78 -55.55
C LEU A 531 11.66 -53.89 -55.83
N PHE A 532 10.39 -53.54 -56.04
CA PHE A 532 9.34 -54.52 -56.31
C PHE A 532 9.50 -55.26 -57.64
N LYS A 533 10.15 -54.64 -58.62
CA LYS A 533 10.59 -55.28 -59.86
C LYS A 533 11.79 -56.20 -59.65
N ARG A 534 12.74 -55.83 -58.80
CA ARG A 534 13.92 -56.65 -58.46
C ARG A 534 13.54 -57.94 -57.74
N TYR A 535 12.47 -57.91 -56.93
CA TYR A 535 11.98 -59.06 -56.16
C TYR A 535 10.60 -59.52 -56.63
N PRO A 536 10.50 -60.32 -57.72
CA PRO A 536 9.23 -60.68 -58.35
C PRO A 536 8.27 -61.54 -57.49
N ARG A 537 8.75 -62.09 -56.36
CA ARG A 537 7.98 -62.95 -55.44
C ARG A 537 7.41 -62.21 -54.21
N MET A 538 7.68 -60.91 -54.07
CA MET A 538 7.26 -60.13 -52.91
C MET A 538 5.79 -59.68 -53.07
N ILE A 539 4.92 -60.04 -52.13
CA ILE A 539 3.55 -59.53 -52.03
C ILE A 539 3.54 -58.41 -50.99
N VAL A 540 2.90 -57.29 -51.30
CA VAL A 540 2.94 -56.09 -50.46
C VAL A 540 1.55 -55.53 -50.25
N GLU A 541 1.21 -55.18 -49.01
CA GLU A 541 0.03 -54.40 -48.66
C GLU A 541 0.46 -52.95 -48.38
N ILE A 542 -0.18 -51.99 -49.06
CA ILE A 542 0.03 -50.55 -48.92
C ILE A 542 -0.94 -50.04 -47.87
N ARG A 543 -0.44 -49.50 -46.77
CA ARG A 543 -1.23 -49.00 -45.65
C ARG A 543 -1.19 -47.49 -45.63
N GLY A 544 -2.35 -46.85 -45.70
CA GLY A 544 -2.50 -45.41 -45.56
C GLY A 544 -2.91 -45.01 -44.16
N HIS A 545 -2.27 -43.99 -43.60
CA HIS A 545 -2.61 -43.44 -42.28
C HIS A 545 -2.86 -41.92 -42.39
N THR A 546 -3.69 -41.39 -41.50
CA THR A 546 -3.99 -39.96 -41.36
C THR A 546 -3.67 -39.47 -39.95
N ASP A 547 -3.69 -38.16 -39.76
CA ASP A 547 -3.74 -37.56 -38.42
C ASP A 547 -5.17 -37.62 -37.85
N SER A 548 -5.34 -37.13 -36.62
CA SER A 548 -6.64 -37.08 -35.94
C SER A 548 -7.51 -35.87 -36.33
N VAL A 549 -7.19 -35.19 -37.45
CA VAL A 549 -7.93 -34.00 -37.90
C VAL A 549 -9.01 -34.43 -38.89
N GLY A 550 -10.23 -34.61 -38.39
CA GLY A 550 -11.37 -35.06 -39.19
C GLY A 550 -12.25 -36.02 -38.39
N SER A 551 -13.30 -36.56 -39.00
CA SER A 551 -14.02 -37.69 -38.42
C SER A 551 -13.33 -39.00 -38.77
N ASP A 552 -13.39 -40.00 -37.89
CA ASP A 552 -12.81 -41.33 -38.12
C ASP A 552 -13.27 -41.94 -39.46
N GLU A 553 -14.56 -41.77 -39.81
CA GLU A 553 -15.13 -42.25 -41.08
C GLU A 553 -14.52 -41.53 -42.29
N TYR A 554 -14.28 -40.23 -42.18
CA TYR A 554 -13.62 -39.43 -43.22
C TYR A 554 -12.15 -39.83 -43.37
N ASN A 555 -11.43 -39.96 -42.26
CA ASN A 555 -10.02 -40.32 -42.20
C ASN A 555 -9.75 -41.74 -42.73
N LEU A 556 -10.64 -42.68 -42.44
CA LEU A 556 -10.60 -44.04 -42.98
C LEU A 556 -10.80 -44.04 -44.51
N LEU A 557 -11.75 -43.26 -45.03
CA LEU A 557 -11.98 -43.15 -46.47
C LEU A 557 -10.84 -42.43 -47.20
N LEU A 558 -10.28 -41.38 -46.59
CA LEU A 558 -9.17 -40.60 -47.15
C LEU A 558 -7.88 -41.43 -47.23
N SER A 559 -7.52 -42.12 -46.14
CA SER A 559 -6.37 -43.04 -46.13
C SER A 559 -6.52 -44.16 -47.15
N GLN A 560 -7.72 -44.74 -47.30
CA GLN A 560 -7.99 -45.77 -48.32
C GLN A 560 -7.76 -45.23 -49.73
N ARG A 561 -8.25 -44.03 -50.04
CA ARG A 561 -8.05 -43.40 -51.37
C ARG A 561 -6.59 -43.08 -51.64
N ARG A 562 -5.83 -42.64 -50.64
CA ARG A 562 -4.38 -42.37 -50.75
C ARG A 562 -3.59 -43.65 -50.99
N ALA A 563 -3.86 -44.72 -50.24
CA ALA A 563 -3.23 -46.02 -50.46
C ALA A 563 -3.53 -46.57 -51.86
N GLU A 564 -4.77 -46.42 -52.34
CA GLU A 564 -5.13 -46.82 -53.71
C GLU A 564 -4.44 -45.96 -54.77
N ALA A 565 -4.27 -44.65 -54.55
CA ALA A 565 -3.54 -43.79 -55.47
C ALA A 565 -2.08 -44.25 -55.65
N VAL A 566 -1.40 -44.61 -54.55
CA VAL A 566 -0.04 -45.18 -54.58
C VAL A 566 -0.04 -46.54 -55.29
N ARG A 567 -1.04 -47.39 -55.02
CA ARG A 567 -1.20 -48.68 -55.72
C ARG A 567 -1.31 -48.51 -57.23
N GLN A 568 -2.19 -47.61 -57.69
CA GLN A 568 -2.39 -47.35 -59.11
C GLN A 568 -1.12 -46.78 -59.76
N TRP A 569 -0.41 -45.90 -59.06
CA TRP A 569 0.86 -45.37 -59.55
C TRP A 569 1.90 -46.48 -59.73
N LEU A 570 2.07 -47.37 -58.74
CA LEU A 570 3.00 -48.51 -58.83
C LEU A 570 2.64 -49.49 -59.96
N ILE A 571 1.34 -49.74 -60.18
CA ILE A 571 0.86 -50.55 -61.31
C ILE A 571 1.23 -49.87 -62.64
N SER A 572 1.00 -48.56 -62.75
CA SER A 572 1.34 -47.79 -63.96
C SER A 572 2.84 -47.81 -64.26
N TYR A 573 3.68 -47.89 -63.21
CA TYR A 573 5.12 -48.02 -63.31
C TYR A 573 5.57 -49.46 -63.63
N GLY A 574 4.67 -50.44 -63.64
CA GLY A 574 4.93 -51.82 -64.08
C GLY A 574 5.09 -52.85 -62.96
N VAL A 575 4.53 -52.62 -61.77
CA VAL A 575 4.38 -53.64 -60.72
C VAL A 575 3.10 -54.44 -60.96
N ASP A 576 3.15 -55.77 -60.80
CA ASP A 576 1.99 -56.64 -61.03
C ASP A 576 0.86 -56.36 -60.01
N SER A 577 -0.33 -56.01 -60.52
CA SER A 577 -1.50 -55.67 -59.71
C SER A 577 -1.98 -56.78 -58.76
N SER A 578 -1.64 -58.05 -59.02
CA SER A 578 -1.96 -59.19 -58.16
C SER A 578 -1.06 -59.30 -56.92
N ARG A 579 0.04 -58.55 -56.89
CA ARG A 579 1.04 -58.57 -55.81
C ARG A 579 0.91 -57.41 -54.83
N ILE A 580 0.07 -56.43 -55.13
CA ILE A 580 -0.09 -55.22 -54.33
C ILE A 580 -1.56 -54.97 -53.98
N SER A 581 -1.84 -54.88 -52.68
CA SER A 581 -3.14 -54.50 -52.12
C SER A 581 -3.05 -53.15 -51.42
N ALA A 582 -4.16 -52.43 -51.26
CA ALA A 582 -4.19 -51.14 -50.57
C ALA A 582 -5.31 -51.11 -49.53
N SER A 583 -4.96 -50.69 -48.32
CA SER A 583 -5.83 -50.66 -47.14
C SER A 583 -5.65 -49.31 -46.42
N GLY A 584 -6.75 -48.61 -46.14
CA GLY A 584 -6.77 -47.41 -45.31
C GLY A 584 -6.96 -47.76 -43.84
N TYR A 585 -6.16 -47.15 -42.96
CA TYR A 585 -6.20 -47.35 -41.50
C TYR A 585 -6.67 -46.09 -40.75
N GLY A 586 -6.90 -44.97 -41.44
CA GLY A 586 -7.27 -43.71 -40.80
C GLY A 586 -6.26 -43.29 -39.74
N GLU A 587 -6.75 -42.80 -38.62
CA GLU A 587 -5.96 -42.37 -37.45
C GLU A 587 -5.75 -43.48 -36.41
N THR A 588 -6.21 -44.71 -36.68
CA THR A 588 -6.30 -45.79 -35.67
C THR A 588 -4.95 -46.33 -35.19
N ASP A 589 -3.85 -45.92 -35.82
CA ASP A 589 -2.48 -46.36 -35.51
C ASP A 589 -1.49 -45.18 -35.64
N PRO A 590 -1.50 -44.23 -34.68
CA PRO A 590 -0.62 -43.07 -34.68
C PRO A 590 0.80 -43.46 -34.20
N VAL A 591 1.82 -42.94 -34.88
CA VAL A 591 3.24 -43.14 -34.56
C VAL A 591 3.87 -41.94 -33.87
N ALA A 592 3.14 -40.83 -33.80
CA ALA A 592 3.54 -39.61 -33.11
C ALA A 592 2.31 -38.92 -32.51
N ASP A 593 2.54 -37.94 -31.64
CA ASP A 593 1.48 -37.18 -30.99
C ASP A 593 0.67 -36.35 -32.01
N ASN A 594 -0.66 -36.45 -31.98
CA ASN A 594 -1.53 -35.67 -32.85
C ASN A 594 -1.72 -34.21 -32.37
N ALA A 595 -1.29 -33.85 -31.17
CA ALA A 595 -1.38 -32.48 -30.67
C ALA A 595 -0.41 -31.52 -31.42
N THR A 596 0.76 -32.01 -31.84
CA THR A 596 1.77 -31.21 -32.54
C THR A 596 1.63 -31.28 -34.06
N GLU A 597 1.94 -30.19 -34.79
CA GLU A 597 1.90 -30.21 -36.27
C GLU A 597 2.93 -31.19 -36.85
N LEU A 598 4.11 -31.28 -36.25
CA LEU A 598 5.14 -32.25 -36.64
C LEU A 598 4.66 -33.70 -36.43
N GLY A 599 3.98 -33.98 -35.32
CA GLY A 599 3.44 -35.31 -35.05
C GLY A 599 2.26 -35.67 -35.95
N ARG A 600 1.37 -34.72 -36.26
CA ARG A 600 0.35 -34.89 -37.32
C ARG A 600 0.98 -35.18 -38.68
N ALA A 601 2.03 -34.45 -39.05
CA ALA A 601 2.78 -34.71 -40.29
C ALA A 601 3.39 -36.12 -40.34
N ARG A 602 3.91 -36.62 -39.22
CA ARG A 602 4.43 -38.00 -39.10
C ARG A 602 3.31 -39.05 -39.16
N ASN A 603 2.11 -38.76 -38.66
CA ASN A 603 0.96 -39.66 -38.75
C ASN A 603 0.37 -39.76 -40.16
N ARG A 604 0.48 -38.69 -40.97
CA ARG A 604 0.12 -38.68 -42.40
C ARG A 604 1.14 -39.43 -43.27
N ARG A 605 1.15 -40.76 -43.22
CA ARG A 605 2.19 -41.61 -43.86
C ARG A 605 1.63 -42.76 -44.68
N ILE A 606 2.50 -43.35 -45.51
CA ILE A 606 2.25 -44.59 -46.27
C ILE A 606 3.25 -45.65 -45.80
N GLU A 607 2.75 -46.85 -45.49
CA GLU A 607 3.58 -47.99 -45.12
C GLU A 607 3.40 -49.15 -46.10
N PHE A 608 4.44 -49.96 -46.24
CA PHE A 608 4.39 -51.21 -47.00
C PHE A 608 4.59 -52.39 -46.06
N TYR A 609 3.57 -53.23 -45.95
CA TYR A 609 3.60 -54.49 -45.21
C TYR A 609 3.91 -55.65 -46.16
N ILE A 610 4.95 -56.42 -45.88
CA ILE A 610 5.37 -57.55 -46.73
C ILE A 610 4.62 -58.82 -46.33
N GLY A 611 3.77 -59.31 -47.24
CA GLY A 611 2.99 -60.53 -47.09
C GLY A 611 3.76 -61.84 -47.35
N LYS A 612 3.05 -62.97 -47.30
CA LYS A 612 3.64 -64.32 -47.43
C LYS A 612 4.34 -64.55 -48.77
N LEU A 613 5.52 -65.18 -48.74
CA LEU A 613 6.17 -65.69 -49.94
C LEU A 613 5.38 -66.91 -50.45
N ASN A 614 4.98 -66.92 -51.73
CA ASN A 614 4.27 -68.07 -52.31
C ASN A 614 5.16 -69.32 -52.31
N GLU A 615 4.88 -70.27 -51.41
CA GLU A 615 5.41 -71.64 -51.44
C GLU A 615 4.58 -72.50 -52.39
N GLN A 616 5.04 -72.68 -53.62
CA GLN A 616 4.74 -73.88 -54.41
C GLN A 616 6.03 -74.42 -55.01
N GLU A 617 6.62 -75.37 -54.27
CA GLU A 617 7.27 -76.60 -54.76
C GLU A 617 7.77 -77.37 -53.53
N LYS A 618 6.85 -78.07 -52.85
CA LYS A 618 7.19 -79.18 -51.95
C LYS A 618 7.09 -80.46 -52.76
N GLU A 619 8.21 -81.10 -53.07
CA GLU A 619 8.22 -82.56 -53.26
C GLU A 619 9.45 -83.20 -52.58
N ASN A 620 9.11 -84.28 -51.86
CA ASN A 620 9.94 -85.36 -51.35
C ASN A 620 10.72 -85.18 -50.04
N GLY A 621 10.13 -85.75 -48.97
CA GLY A 621 10.87 -86.79 -48.24
C GLY A 621 11.12 -86.55 -46.75
N GLN A 622 10.13 -86.90 -45.92
CA GLN A 622 10.22 -87.57 -44.60
C GLN A 622 11.45 -87.32 -43.70
N SER A 623 11.20 -86.80 -42.50
CA SER A 623 12.13 -86.90 -41.36
C SER A 623 12.07 -88.30 -40.72
N ILE A 624 13.22 -88.95 -40.63
CA ILE A 624 13.46 -90.21 -39.92
C ILE A 624 14.52 -89.92 -38.86
N ASP A 625 14.29 -90.30 -37.60
CA ASP A 625 15.41 -90.43 -36.64
C ASP A 625 16.20 -91.72 -36.93
N SER A 626 17.37 -91.85 -36.31
CA SER A 626 18.34 -92.94 -36.53
C SER A 626 17.85 -94.35 -36.18
N THR A 627 16.59 -94.56 -35.81
CA THR A 627 16.03 -95.88 -35.50
C THR A 627 14.61 -96.14 -36.03
N GLY A 628 14.00 -95.24 -36.79
CA GLY A 628 12.88 -95.60 -37.67
C GLY A 628 11.53 -95.93 -37.00
N THR A 629 11.10 -95.15 -36.00
CA THR A 629 9.71 -95.22 -35.50
C THR A 629 9.10 -93.82 -35.31
N PRO A 630 7.82 -93.56 -35.70
CA PRO A 630 7.18 -92.26 -35.53
C PRO A 630 6.48 -92.14 -34.17
N VAL A 631 6.69 -91.04 -33.42
CA VAL A 631 6.00 -90.79 -32.15
C VAL A 631 5.19 -89.48 -32.20
N PRO A 632 3.91 -89.46 -31.78
CA PRO A 632 3.03 -88.30 -31.88
C PRO A 632 2.99 -87.40 -30.63
N ASN A 633 2.49 -86.20 -30.88
CA ASN A 633 2.35 -85.02 -30.03
C ASN A 633 1.19 -85.12 -29.01
N ILE A 634 1.36 -84.71 -27.74
CA ILE A 634 0.24 -84.41 -26.82
C ILE A 634 0.56 -83.23 -25.88
N LYS A 635 -0.37 -82.25 -25.85
CA LYS A 635 -0.56 -81.16 -24.88
C LYS A 635 -1.20 -81.66 -23.57
N ARG A 636 -0.91 -81.04 -22.42
CA ARG A 636 -1.97 -80.60 -21.46
C ARG A 636 -1.49 -79.64 -20.36
N SER A 637 -2.44 -78.78 -20.00
CA SER A 637 -2.61 -77.80 -18.91
C SER A 637 -2.61 -78.37 -17.49
N GLU A 638 -2.41 -77.52 -16.47
CA GLU A 638 -3.14 -77.58 -15.18
C GLU A 638 -3.01 -76.29 -14.33
N GLU A 639 -4.06 -76.03 -13.54
CA GLU A 639 -4.38 -74.87 -12.68
C GLU A 639 -4.74 -75.41 -11.27
N ARG A 640 -4.80 -74.52 -10.23
CA ARG A 640 -5.22 -74.68 -8.80
C ARG A 640 -4.07 -74.72 -7.77
N LEU A 641 -4.11 -74.15 -6.57
CA LEU A 641 -5.03 -73.41 -5.66
C LEU A 641 -4.09 -72.70 -4.63
N GLU A 642 -4.41 -71.69 -3.82
CA GLU A 642 -5.38 -71.68 -2.71
C GLU A 642 -5.33 -70.33 -1.94
N GLU A 643 -6.41 -69.97 -1.24
CA GLU A 643 -6.61 -68.73 -0.49
C GLU A 643 -6.91 -69.05 1.01
N LYS A 644 -6.59 -68.09 1.91
CA LYS A 644 -7.09 -67.83 3.29
C LYS A 644 -6.26 -68.28 4.51
N GLN A 645 -5.87 -67.31 5.36
CA GLN A 645 -6.53 -67.02 6.66
C GLN A 645 -6.01 -65.73 7.34
N GLN A 646 -6.93 -65.01 7.98
CA GLN A 646 -6.77 -63.77 8.76
C GLN A 646 -6.35 -64.01 10.21
N ALA A 647 -5.52 -63.13 10.78
CA ALA A 647 -5.57 -62.65 12.18
C ALA A 647 -4.59 -61.47 12.41
N PRO A 648 -5.00 -60.33 13.01
CA PRO A 648 -4.13 -59.32 13.65
C PRO A 648 -4.28 -59.43 15.20
N PRO A 649 -3.78 -58.52 16.08
CA PRO A 649 -2.74 -57.47 16.04
C PRO A 649 -1.72 -57.56 17.23
N HIS A 650 -0.71 -56.67 17.27
CA HIS A 650 0.02 -56.07 18.42
C HIS A 650 1.32 -55.49 17.78
N GLY A 651 1.71 -54.22 17.93
CA GLY A 651 1.69 -53.34 19.08
C GLY A 651 3.15 -53.07 19.48
N GLU A 652 3.75 -52.04 18.88
CA GLU A 652 4.81 -51.10 19.33
C GLU A 652 5.57 -50.52 18.13
#